data_AF-A0A0H2R0L9-F1
#
_entry.id   AF-A0A0H2R0L9-F1
#
_cell.length_a   1.000
_cell.length_b   1.000
_cell.length_c   1.000
_cell.angle_alpha   90.00
_cell.angle_beta   90.00
_cell.angle_gamma   90.00
#
_symmetry.space_group_name_H-M   'P 1'
#
loop_
_entity.id
_entity.type
_entity.pdbx_description
1 polymer ?
#
loop_
_entity_poly.entity_id
_entity_poly.type
_entity_poly.pdbx_seq_one_letter_code
_entity_poly.pdbx_strand_id
1 'polypeptide(L)'
;MPLFSRRQKQPPDTHSNIKVVGLSRIDTVSTIDSLATIDNQPGAGRTVGLLLTYLGSELEDAINQRAGRLRDGSNALVQLARVDTISTIDSDATIDDQPGAGRTVGRFLGSVGVKLENAMNKKAERAGLGPKAIADEICRICGHREILLNSFSHVHLPVAPGRKLNESETKMLQKLCRRLIQYGRSHVKSIQLIALGEIIELSIKDPRIRTILAECNPSHFITRYYEPDLLSATVKALGSIEFSDVHRVWVPVLTLFITPWRKFSGVYDLPKGSEEAILESLRDPSTSFLSARYFQRVVENANPNMALHPFLGKFGLHYAMVASQNPCCIEWSTFYVCGPFPSNTDRLRRGTMPVSLIFDMAANLDPEVFIRHLSSSLVDTFPAFVNNNFGVENFGDILPWLSSHGITEIRMLYNLLSSLTNSTDYWTHLSFIDRLSCEAKRSLKGSIFANKIIYTYCVLICHTITTSLIEENTLSDMCTPLLSFMKSDCIEEHSLATTLAVKFCTTNRYCKLVTLRTANRLSANDHTTISHNLTSANITKPFTSSVTPRALYRVSRLNFKAFDISTDSRPSRNGVVCVDKMNLDNDVAAFITVDGDEKPFCATGHYPISAFHSDEEPSTPCYIARVKYKRENYRTFYDAHAYTHVEDGASFVTYGREVYDDFDFQRLVTTTEERSSKFEVLVLRYDPVDYRSKLRDGELKDPTGPLGWRNVYTAPEMYFADCLDWFS
;
A
#
# COMPACT_ATOMS: atom_id res chain seq x y z
N MET A 1 62.67 -44.88 41.35
CA MET A 1 62.71 -43.46 40.90
C MET A 1 61.48 -43.20 40.04
N PRO A 2 60.79 -42.07 40.21
CA PRO A 2 59.34 -42.00 40.05
C PRO A 2 58.88 -41.50 38.67
N LEU A 3 57.75 -42.09 38.24
CA LEU A 3 56.91 -41.69 37.11
C LEU A 3 56.15 -40.40 37.46
N PHE A 4 56.31 -39.35 36.65
CA PHE A 4 55.49 -38.15 36.74
C PHE A 4 54.21 -38.29 35.91
N SER A 5 53.08 -38.17 36.61
CA SER A 5 51.72 -38.15 36.10
C SER A 5 51.45 -36.92 35.21
N ARG A 6 50.90 -37.17 34.03
CA ARG A 6 50.51 -36.18 33.03
C ARG A 6 49.12 -35.62 33.40
N ARG A 7 49.05 -34.40 33.91
CA ARG A 7 47.78 -33.67 34.16
C ARG A 7 46.97 -33.58 32.85
N GLN A 8 45.78 -34.16 32.84
CA GLN A 8 44.73 -33.87 31.86
C GLN A 8 44.22 -32.44 32.05
N LYS A 9 44.17 -31.66 30.97
CA LYS A 9 43.48 -30.36 30.92
C LYS A 9 41.97 -30.62 30.81
N GLN A 10 41.19 -30.05 31.74
CA GLN A 10 39.73 -29.96 31.62
C GLN A 10 39.35 -29.09 30.41
N PRO A 11 38.23 -29.39 29.73
CA PRO A 11 37.67 -28.55 28.68
C PRO A 11 37.04 -27.28 29.29
N PRO A 12 36.91 -26.19 28.52
CA PRO A 12 36.34 -24.94 29.01
C PRO A 12 34.83 -25.08 29.20
N ASP A 13 34.35 -24.68 30.38
CA ASP A 13 32.93 -24.58 30.72
C ASP A 13 32.21 -23.63 29.76
N THR A 14 31.20 -24.16 29.07
CA THR A 14 30.20 -23.41 28.32
C THR A 14 29.30 -22.65 29.30
N HIS A 15 29.55 -21.35 29.44
CA HIS A 15 28.61 -20.43 30.08
C HIS A 15 27.47 -20.07 29.12
N SER A 16 26.39 -20.84 29.15
CA SER A 16 25.09 -20.42 28.58
C SER A 16 24.04 -20.48 29.68
N ASN A 17 23.75 -19.34 30.30
CA ASN A 17 22.47 -18.97 30.92
C ASN A 17 22.59 -17.57 31.53
N ILE A 18 22.48 -16.52 30.69
CA ILE A 18 22.16 -15.18 31.19
C ILE A 18 20.65 -15.16 31.40
N LYS A 19 20.24 -15.30 32.65
CA LYS A 19 18.85 -15.16 33.08
C LYS A 19 18.51 -13.66 33.02
N VAL A 20 17.66 -13.26 32.06
CA VAL A 20 17.12 -11.90 31.98
C VAL A 20 16.45 -11.57 33.32
N VAL A 21 17.01 -10.60 34.03
CA VAL A 21 16.55 -10.17 35.35
C VAL A 21 15.18 -9.51 35.19
N GLY A 22 14.14 -10.13 35.75
CA GLY A 22 12.81 -9.56 35.82
C GLY A 22 12.80 -8.29 36.67
N LEU A 23 12.40 -7.17 36.05
CA LEU A 23 12.22 -5.88 36.71
C LEU A 23 10.92 -5.90 37.53
N SER A 24 11.03 -5.76 38.85
CA SER A 24 9.88 -5.57 39.74
C SER A 24 9.46 -4.10 39.80
N ARG A 25 8.14 -3.89 39.82
CA ARG A 25 7.47 -2.59 39.90
C ARG A 25 7.70 -1.98 41.30
N ILE A 26 8.20 -0.74 41.35
CA ILE A 26 8.29 0.06 42.57
C ILE A 26 7.19 1.13 42.48
N ASP A 27 6.28 1.15 43.46
CA ASP A 27 5.25 2.17 43.57
C ASP A 27 5.86 3.49 44.06
N THR A 28 5.78 4.53 43.22
CA THR A 28 6.14 5.89 43.58
C THR A 28 4.94 6.60 44.21
N VAL A 29 5.04 6.92 45.50
CA VAL A 29 4.16 7.84 46.20
C VAL A 29 4.61 9.27 45.87
N SER A 30 3.75 10.07 45.24
CA SER A 30 3.99 11.51 45.07
C SER A 30 3.27 12.27 46.19
N THR A 31 4.02 13.08 46.93
CA THR A 31 3.49 14.12 47.82
C THR A 31 3.62 15.45 47.08
N ILE A 32 2.48 16.06 46.76
CA ILE A 32 2.40 17.39 46.17
C ILE A 32 2.46 18.40 47.32
N ASP A 33 3.48 19.26 47.31
CA ASP A 33 3.58 20.40 48.21
C ASP A 33 3.38 21.70 47.41
N SER A 34 2.59 22.62 47.96
CA SER A 34 2.05 23.80 47.29
C SER A 34 3.00 25.00 47.46
N LEU A 35 3.59 25.49 46.38
CA LEU A 35 4.41 26.72 46.36
C LEU A 35 3.92 27.67 45.26
N ALA A 36 2.98 28.54 45.60
CA ALA A 36 2.58 29.66 44.75
C ALA A 36 3.70 30.74 44.72
N THR A 37 4.00 31.26 43.54
CA THR A 37 4.99 32.33 43.31
C THR A 37 4.36 33.69 43.60
N ILE A 38 4.44 34.16 44.85
CA ILE A 38 4.09 35.53 45.23
C ILE A 38 5.39 36.31 45.45
N ASP A 39 5.51 37.48 44.83
CA ASP A 39 6.68 38.34 44.99
C ASP A 39 6.85 38.75 46.48
N ASN A 40 8.09 38.61 46.98
CA ASN A 40 8.55 38.93 48.34
C ASN A 40 8.43 37.89 49.47
N GLN A 41 8.03 36.63 49.23
CA GLN A 41 8.21 35.59 50.24
C GLN A 41 9.59 34.89 50.15
N PRO A 42 10.27 34.59 51.26
CA PRO A 42 11.51 33.80 51.25
C PRO A 42 11.19 32.35 50.84
N GLY A 43 11.71 31.91 49.70
CA GLY A 43 11.49 30.56 49.16
C GLY A 43 11.90 30.45 47.69
N ALA A 44 11.85 29.24 47.13
CA ALA A 44 12.26 28.97 45.74
C ALA A 44 11.53 29.84 44.70
N GLY A 45 10.28 30.23 44.97
CA GLY A 45 9.49 31.11 44.12
C GLY A 45 10.09 32.51 43.94
N ARG A 46 10.79 33.06 44.95
CA ARG A 46 11.46 34.36 44.85
C ARG A 46 12.68 34.31 43.94
N THR A 47 13.43 33.22 43.96
CA THR A 47 14.58 33.05 43.06
C THR A 47 14.12 32.93 41.61
N VAL A 48 13.00 32.24 41.36
CA VAL A 48 12.38 32.15 40.03
C VAL A 48 11.81 33.50 39.60
N GLY A 49 11.11 34.22 40.48
CA GLY A 49 10.60 35.57 40.23
C GLY A 49 11.72 36.53 39.83
N LEU A 50 12.81 36.58 40.61
CA LEU A 50 13.98 37.42 40.29
C LEU A 50 14.66 37.04 38.97
N LEU A 51 14.73 35.74 38.66
CA LEU A 51 15.26 35.27 37.37
C LEU A 51 14.37 35.70 36.20
N LEU A 52 13.04 35.59 36.36
CA LEU A 52 12.07 36.02 35.35
C LEU A 52 12.08 37.54 35.17
N THR A 53 12.19 38.31 36.25
CA THR A 53 12.37 39.76 36.18
C THR A 53 13.66 40.12 35.46
N TYR A 54 14.77 39.44 35.78
CA TYR A 54 16.07 39.67 35.13
C TYR A 54 16.05 39.30 33.63
N LEU A 55 15.46 38.16 33.27
CA LEU A 55 15.28 37.76 31.88
C LEU A 55 14.30 38.67 31.13
N GLY A 56 13.27 39.17 31.82
CA GLY A 56 12.36 40.18 31.32
C GLY A 56 13.07 41.48 30.98
N SER A 57 13.91 41.99 31.89
CA SER A 57 14.70 43.20 31.65
C SER A 57 15.74 43.03 30.54
N GLU A 58 16.43 41.89 30.47
CA GLU A 58 17.40 41.62 29.38
C GLU A 58 16.71 41.47 28.01
N LEU A 59 15.52 40.85 27.98
CA LEU A 59 14.73 40.75 26.75
C LEU A 59 14.18 42.10 26.32
N GLU A 60 13.72 42.91 27.27
CA GLU A 60 13.27 44.29 27.04
C GLU A 60 14.42 45.15 26.51
N ASP A 61 15.61 45.06 27.11
CA ASP A 61 16.82 45.75 26.65
C ASP A 61 17.25 45.30 25.26
N ALA A 62 17.18 44.00 24.96
CA ALA A 62 17.50 43.45 23.64
C ALA A 62 16.48 43.90 22.57
N ILE A 63 15.18 43.94 22.92
CA ILE A 63 14.11 44.44 22.03
C ILE A 63 14.28 45.94 21.82
N ASN A 64 14.55 46.71 22.87
CA ASN A 64 14.78 48.16 22.79
C ASN A 64 16.04 48.50 21.98
N GLN A 65 17.12 47.74 22.12
CA GLN A 65 18.30 47.88 21.27
C GLN A 65 17.99 47.55 19.80
N ARG A 66 17.16 46.53 19.54
CA ARG A 66 16.79 46.15 18.16
C ARG A 66 15.80 47.13 17.53
N ALA A 67 14.86 47.67 18.32
CA ALA A 67 13.95 48.74 17.91
C ALA A 67 14.71 50.05 17.66
N GLY A 68 15.74 50.36 18.46
CA GLY A 68 16.65 51.49 18.22
C GLY A 68 17.41 51.38 16.89
N ARG A 69 17.83 50.16 16.49
CA ARG A 69 18.48 49.92 15.18
C ARG A 69 17.52 49.96 13.99
N LEU A 70 16.22 49.76 14.22
CA LEU A 70 15.18 49.84 13.19
C LEU A 70 14.58 51.25 13.04
N ARG A 71 14.90 52.17 13.95
CA ARG A 71 14.41 53.56 13.92
C ARG A 71 15.17 54.47 12.95
N ASP A 72 16.25 53.98 12.34
CA ASP A 72 17.07 54.71 11.36
C ASP A 72 16.64 54.50 9.90
N GLY A 73 15.45 53.91 9.67
CA GLY A 73 14.93 53.72 8.32
C GLY A 73 13.40 53.68 8.28
N SER A 74 12.83 54.74 7.70
CA SER A 74 11.45 54.83 7.15
C SER A 74 10.33 55.17 8.14
N ASN A 75 9.77 56.37 7.96
CA ASN A 75 8.50 56.81 8.55
C ASN A 75 7.33 55.99 7.97
N ALA A 76 6.82 55.02 8.72
CA ALA A 76 5.48 54.46 8.52
C ALA A 76 4.76 54.40 9.87
N LEU A 77 3.72 55.22 9.98
CA LEU A 77 2.96 55.49 11.19
C LEU A 77 1.89 54.39 11.35
N VAL A 78 2.12 53.44 12.24
CA VAL A 78 1.11 52.46 12.67
C VAL A 78 0.71 52.78 14.10
N GLN A 79 -0.44 53.43 14.26
CA GLN A 79 -1.12 53.61 15.55
C GLN A 79 -1.67 52.26 16.01
N LEU A 80 -1.10 51.72 17.09
CA LEU A 80 -1.67 50.59 17.82
C LEU A 80 -2.39 51.13 19.06
N ALA A 81 -3.71 50.99 19.09
CA ALA A 81 -4.57 51.45 20.18
C ALA A 81 -4.38 50.58 21.43
N ARG A 82 -4.22 51.25 22.58
CA ARG A 82 -4.16 50.66 23.92
C ARG A 82 -5.58 50.30 24.37
N VAL A 83 -5.86 49.01 24.53
CA VAL A 83 -7.09 48.53 25.15
C VAL A 83 -6.78 48.29 26.63
N ASP A 84 -7.30 49.17 27.49
CA ASP A 84 -7.24 49.00 28.93
C ASP A 84 -8.14 47.81 29.33
N THR A 85 -7.51 46.75 29.84
CA THR A 85 -8.21 45.59 30.40
C THR A 85 -8.20 45.71 31.92
N ILE A 86 -9.40 45.84 32.47
CA ILE A 86 -9.68 45.84 33.91
C ILE A 86 -9.39 44.44 34.45
N SER A 87 -8.57 44.39 35.50
CA SER A 87 -8.26 43.18 36.26
C SER A 87 -9.42 42.81 37.18
N THR A 88 -9.73 41.52 37.22
CA THR A 88 -10.04 40.77 38.45
C THR A 88 -10.28 39.31 38.08
N ILE A 89 -9.38 38.43 38.55
CA ILE A 89 -9.63 37.12 39.20
C ILE A 89 -8.25 36.41 39.22
N ASP A 90 -7.64 36.39 40.41
CA ASP A 90 -6.45 35.61 40.75
C ASP A 90 -6.73 34.13 40.57
N SER A 91 -5.86 33.47 39.81
CA SER A 91 -5.75 32.01 39.79
C SER A 91 -4.32 31.68 39.36
N ASP A 92 -3.39 31.94 40.28
CA ASP A 92 -1.94 32.03 40.04
C ASP A 92 -1.24 30.66 39.96
N ALA A 93 -2.02 29.60 39.73
CA ALA A 93 -1.48 28.25 39.58
C ALA A 93 -0.97 28.07 38.14
N THR A 94 0.35 28.14 37.95
CA THR A 94 1.03 27.69 36.73
C THR A 94 1.03 26.16 36.65
N ILE A 95 -0.15 25.55 36.51
CA ILE A 95 -0.29 24.14 36.18
C ILE A 95 -0.55 24.04 34.69
N ASP A 96 0.24 23.21 34.00
CA ASP A 96 0.47 23.24 32.53
C ASP A 96 -0.78 23.01 31.66
N ASP A 97 -1.93 22.66 32.26
CA ASP A 97 -3.17 22.35 31.56
C ASP A 97 -4.44 23.04 32.08
N GLN A 98 -4.32 24.07 32.93
CA GLN A 98 -5.49 24.90 33.24
C GLN A 98 -5.65 26.05 32.23
N PRO A 99 -6.89 26.34 31.78
CA PRO A 99 -7.15 27.51 30.94
C PRO A 99 -6.85 28.79 31.73
N GLY A 100 -5.85 29.57 31.30
CA GLY A 100 -5.44 30.81 31.95
C GLY A 100 -4.12 31.36 31.41
N ALA A 101 -3.71 32.54 31.86
CA ALA A 101 -2.48 33.21 31.43
C ALA A 101 -1.22 32.37 31.70
N GLY A 102 -1.23 31.57 32.78
CA GLY A 102 -0.16 30.63 33.11
C GLY A 102 0.14 29.61 32.01
N ARG A 103 -0.87 29.15 31.25
CA ARG A 103 -0.67 28.20 30.12
C ARG A 103 0.09 28.84 28.97
N THR A 104 -0.19 30.10 28.67
CA THR A 104 0.51 30.83 27.60
C THR A 104 1.97 31.04 27.96
N VAL A 105 2.25 31.41 29.22
CA VAL A 105 3.62 31.58 29.73
C VAL A 105 4.35 30.23 29.81
N GLY A 106 3.70 29.17 30.28
CA GLY A 106 4.25 27.80 30.32
C GLY A 106 4.63 27.30 28.92
N ARG A 107 3.73 27.44 27.94
CA ARG A 107 4.02 27.12 26.53
C ARG A 107 5.15 27.96 25.94
N PHE A 108 5.23 29.24 26.29
CA PHE A 108 6.31 30.11 25.86
C PHE A 108 7.66 29.66 26.45
N LEU A 109 7.74 29.46 27.76
CA LEU A 109 8.95 29.00 28.45
C LEU A 109 9.37 27.60 27.97
N GLY A 110 8.43 26.68 27.77
CA GLY A 110 8.69 25.38 27.16
C GLY A 110 9.26 25.51 25.75
N SER A 111 8.69 26.40 24.91
CA SER A 111 9.21 26.68 23.57
C SER A 111 10.61 27.28 23.59
N VAL A 112 10.89 28.20 24.51
CA VAL A 112 12.22 28.81 24.70
C VAL A 112 13.21 27.74 25.19
N GLY A 113 12.82 26.88 26.12
CA GLY A 113 13.62 25.75 26.61
C GLY A 113 14.04 24.83 25.47
N VAL A 114 13.09 24.40 24.63
CA VAL A 114 13.38 23.57 23.45
C VAL A 114 14.30 24.28 22.45
N LYS A 115 14.13 25.59 22.23
CA LYS A 115 15.01 26.36 21.34
C LYS A 115 16.43 26.50 21.90
N LEU A 116 16.56 26.76 23.20
CA LEU A 116 17.85 26.88 23.88
C LEU A 116 18.58 25.55 23.89
N GLU A 117 17.89 24.45 24.22
CA GLU A 117 18.43 23.09 24.16
C GLU A 117 18.94 22.78 22.75
N ASN A 118 18.15 23.07 21.71
CA ASN A 118 18.56 22.88 20.32
C ASN A 118 19.77 23.75 19.94
N ALA A 119 19.85 25.00 20.41
CA ALA A 119 20.99 25.87 20.16
C ALA A 119 22.26 25.37 20.86
N MET A 120 22.14 24.89 22.10
CA MET A 120 23.24 24.30 22.86
C MET A 120 23.70 22.98 22.23
N ASN A 121 22.77 22.11 21.82
CA ASN A 121 23.08 20.87 21.11
C ASN A 121 23.83 21.14 19.80
N LYS A 122 23.34 22.09 18.98
CA LYS A 122 24.05 22.52 17.76
C LYS A 122 25.44 23.11 18.05
N LYS A 123 25.58 23.88 19.14
CA LYS A 123 26.88 24.45 19.53
C LYS A 123 27.83 23.35 20.03
N ALA A 124 27.34 22.37 20.77
CA ALA A 124 28.11 21.21 21.22
C ALA A 124 28.53 20.33 20.04
N GLU A 125 27.66 20.12 19.05
CA GLU A 125 27.98 19.45 17.78
C GLU A 125 29.09 20.20 17.03
N ARG A 126 28.97 21.54 16.87
CA ARG A 126 30.01 22.37 16.24
C ARG A 126 31.33 22.36 16.99
N ALA A 127 31.28 22.24 18.31
CA ALA A 127 32.47 22.11 19.16
C ALA A 127 33.09 20.70 19.12
N GLY A 128 32.51 19.76 18.35
CA GLY A 128 32.97 18.37 18.30
C GLY A 128 32.73 17.60 19.61
N LEU A 129 31.82 18.09 20.45
CA LEU A 129 31.51 17.50 21.75
C LEU A 129 30.28 16.60 21.71
N GLY A 130 29.41 16.69 20.70
CA GLY A 130 28.21 15.85 20.61
C GLY A 130 28.50 14.35 20.39
N PRO A 131 27.52 13.45 20.65
CA PRO A 131 27.69 12.00 20.45
C PRO A 131 28.14 11.64 19.04
N LYS A 132 27.56 12.29 18.02
CA LYS A 132 27.91 12.09 16.61
C LYS A 132 29.37 12.47 16.31
N ALA A 133 29.84 13.60 16.81
CA ALA A 133 31.24 14.00 16.64
C ALA A 133 32.22 13.02 17.31
N ILE A 134 31.83 12.43 18.45
CA ILE A 134 32.61 11.36 19.08
C ILE A 134 32.61 10.09 18.21
N ALA A 135 31.47 9.72 17.63
CA ALA A 135 31.36 8.57 16.73
C ALA A 135 32.19 8.76 15.45
N ASP A 136 32.19 9.97 14.88
CA ASP A 136 33.03 10.34 13.74
C ASP A 136 34.52 10.27 14.08
N GLU A 137 34.91 10.74 15.27
CA GLU A 137 36.28 10.65 15.76
C GLU A 137 36.72 9.19 15.99
N ILE A 138 35.84 8.35 16.54
CA ILE A 138 36.05 6.91 16.65
C ILE A 138 36.27 6.32 15.25
N CYS A 139 35.43 6.68 14.28
CA CYS A 139 35.54 6.21 12.91
C CYS A 139 36.87 6.61 12.28
N ARG A 140 37.30 7.87 12.49
CA ARG A 140 38.57 8.43 12.01
C ARG A 140 39.77 7.67 12.56
N ILE A 141 39.81 7.40 13.88
CA ILE A 141 40.91 6.66 14.52
C ILE A 141 40.95 5.22 13.99
N CYS A 142 39.79 4.57 13.88
CA CYS A 142 39.67 3.22 13.31
C CYS A 142 40.06 3.15 11.83
N GLY A 143 40.13 4.30 11.15
CA GLY A 143 40.55 4.44 9.75
C GLY A 143 39.43 4.16 8.76
N HIS A 144 38.18 4.32 9.19
CA HIS A 144 37.06 4.40 8.27
C HIS A 144 37.18 5.71 7.50
N ARG A 145 37.85 5.67 6.35
CA ARG A 145 37.88 6.82 5.45
C ARG A 145 36.56 6.89 4.72
N GLU A 146 35.89 8.04 4.80
CA GLU A 146 34.94 8.42 3.78
C GLU A 146 35.71 8.62 2.48
N ILE A 147 35.68 7.63 1.60
CA ILE A 147 36.10 7.85 0.23
C ILE A 147 34.86 8.33 -0.51
N LEU A 148 34.85 9.61 -0.86
CA LEU A 148 33.88 10.19 -1.80
C LEU A 148 34.17 9.60 -3.20
N LEU A 149 33.69 8.38 -3.44
CA LEU A 149 33.71 7.74 -4.75
C LEU A 149 32.49 8.25 -5.53
N ASN A 150 32.72 9.27 -6.36
CA ASN A 150 31.71 9.99 -7.16
C ASN A 150 30.63 10.71 -6.32
N SER A 151 30.14 11.83 -6.84
CA SER A 151 29.22 12.78 -6.17
C SER A 151 27.86 12.22 -5.72
N PHE A 152 27.62 10.91 -5.80
CA PHE A 152 26.32 10.29 -5.58
C PHE A 152 26.30 9.16 -4.53
N SER A 153 27.44 8.74 -3.96
CA SER A 153 27.45 7.69 -2.93
C SER A 153 28.63 7.80 -1.95
N HIS A 154 28.33 8.04 -0.67
CA HIS A 154 29.30 7.95 0.42
C HIS A 154 29.50 6.47 0.79
N VAL A 155 30.48 5.82 0.17
CA VAL A 155 30.83 4.43 0.53
C VAL A 155 31.86 4.47 1.65
N HIS A 156 31.45 4.11 2.85
CA HIS A 156 32.41 3.84 3.94
C HIS A 156 33.08 2.50 3.69
N LEU A 157 34.27 2.54 3.09
CA LEU A 157 35.08 1.34 2.99
C LEU A 157 35.47 0.89 4.40
N PRO A 158 35.16 -0.36 4.78
CA PRO A 158 35.65 -0.89 6.04
C PRO A 158 37.17 -0.93 5.99
N VAL A 159 37.74 -0.82 7.18
CA VAL A 159 39.18 -0.82 7.39
C VAL A 159 39.77 -2.08 6.78
N ALA A 160 40.89 -1.94 6.07
CA ALA A 160 41.56 -3.06 5.43
C ALA A 160 41.67 -4.24 6.42
N PRO A 161 41.16 -5.44 6.06
CA PRO A 161 41.23 -6.61 6.91
C PRO A 161 42.67 -6.80 7.42
N GLY A 162 42.84 -6.83 8.75
CA GLY A 162 44.15 -7.03 9.36
C GLY A 162 44.86 -5.77 9.89
N ARG A 163 44.31 -4.55 9.77
CA ARG A 163 44.86 -3.40 10.53
C ARG A 163 44.70 -3.69 12.03
N LYS A 164 45.83 -3.87 12.72
CA LYS A 164 45.87 -3.92 14.18
C LYS A 164 45.87 -2.49 14.72
N LEU A 165 44.98 -2.21 15.66
CA LEU A 165 45.03 -0.97 16.43
C LEU A 165 46.25 -1.05 17.36
N ASN A 166 47.03 0.01 17.44
CA ASN A 166 48.11 0.06 18.42
C ASN A 166 47.54 0.30 19.83
N GLU A 167 48.37 0.16 20.86
CA GLU A 167 47.92 0.27 22.25
C GLU A 167 47.39 1.69 22.59
N SER A 168 47.99 2.74 22.01
CA SER A 168 47.57 4.13 22.27
C SER A 168 46.23 4.45 21.58
N GLU A 169 46.02 4.00 20.35
CA GLU A 169 44.74 4.06 19.62
C GLU A 169 43.66 3.31 20.38
N THR A 170 43.96 2.11 20.89
CA THR A 170 43.01 1.31 21.68
C THR A 170 42.60 2.05 22.96
N LYS A 171 43.55 2.62 23.71
CA LYS A 171 43.27 3.44 24.90
C LYS A 171 42.45 4.68 24.56
N MET A 172 42.74 5.34 23.45
CA MET A 172 42.00 6.52 22.98
C MET A 172 40.57 6.15 22.59
N LEU A 173 40.38 5.07 21.83
CA LEU A 173 39.07 4.54 21.47
C LEU A 173 38.26 4.14 22.69
N GLN A 174 38.89 3.48 23.67
CA GLN A 174 38.23 3.14 24.94
C GLN A 174 37.75 4.39 25.67
N LYS A 175 38.56 5.46 25.71
CA LYS A 175 38.17 6.75 26.29
C LYS A 175 36.97 7.37 25.55
N LEU A 176 36.96 7.34 24.22
CA LEU A 176 35.86 7.88 23.41
C LEU A 176 34.59 7.04 23.56
N CYS A 177 34.70 5.71 23.56
CA CYS A 177 33.59 4.79 23.81
C CYS A 177 32.95 5.04 25.19
N ARG A 178 33.76 5.24 26.25
CA ARG A 178 33.26 5.62 27.58
C ARG A 178 32.51 6.96 27.57
N ARG A 179 32.98 7.96 26.81
CA ARG A 179 32.26 9.23 26.65
C ARG A 179 30.93 9.05 25.91
N LEU A 180 30.89 8.19 24.90
CA LEU A 180 29.66 7.88 24.17
C LEU A 180 28.64 7.16 25.07
N ILE A 181 29.10 6.20 25.89
CA ILE A 181 28.30 5.56 26.94
C ILE A 181 27.77 6.60 27.93
N GLN A 182 28.59 7.58 28.33
CA GLN A 182 28.17 8.67 29.21
C GLN A 182 27.05 9.51 28.58
N TYR A 183 27.07 9.75 27.26
CA TYR A 183 25.97 10.42 26.57
C TYR A 183 24.69 9.59 26.50
N GLY A 184 24.79 8.27 26.39
CA GLY A 184 23.65 7.37 26.55
C GLY A 184 22.95 7.51 27.93
N ARG A 185 23.64 8.09 28.92
CA ARG A 185 23.13 8.39 30.26
C ARG A 185 22.83 9.87 30.51
N SER A 186 22.87 10.70 29.46
CA SER A 186 22.51 12.12 29.56
C SER A 186 21.11 12.29 30.15
N HIS A 187 20.85 13.38 30.85
CA HIS A 187 19.50 13.74 31.30
C HIS A 187 18.60 14.23 30.16
N VAL A 188 19.18 14.42 28.97
CA VAL A 188 18.50 14.93 27.79
C VAL A 188 18.18 13.76 26.86
N LYS A 189 16.90 13.40 26.76
CA LYS A 189 16.40 12.26 25.96
C LYS A 189 16.96 12.24 24.54
N SER A 190 16.94 13.39 23.85
CA SER A 190 17.42 13.52 22.47
C SER A 190 18.89 13.10 22.32
N ILE A 191 19.76 13.54 23.24
CA ILE A 191 21.19 13.18 23.30
C ILE A 191 21.37 11.68 23.56
N GLN A 192 20.56 11.10 24.47
CA GLN A 192 20.63 9.66 24.76
C GLN A 192 20.29 8.83 23.53
N LEU A 193 19.19 9.14 22.84
CA LEU A 193 18.76 8.41 21.65
C LEU A 193 19.80 8.48 20.53
N ILE A 194 20.41 9.65 20.30
CA ILE A 194 21.50 9.81 19.32
C ILE A 194 22.69 8.95 19.73
N ALA A 195 23.15 9.04 20.98
CA ALA A 195 24.30 8.27 21.45
C ALA A 195 24.09 6.75 21.34
N LEU A 196 22.91 6.26 21.72
CA LEU A 196 22.54 4.85 21.60
C LEU A 196 22.49 4.40 20.13
N GLY A 197 21.95 5.24 19.25
CA GLY A 197 21.97 5.02 17.81
C GLY A 197 23.40 4.88 17.25
N GLU A 198 24.30 5.80 17.63
CA GLU A 198 25.71 5.74 17.21
C GLU A 198 26.43 4.50 17.74
N ILE A 199 26.12 4.06 18.96
CA ILE A 199 26.69 2.81 19.52
C ILE A 199 26.28 1.59 18.69
N ILE A 200 25.01 1.51 18.29
CA ILE A 200 24.51 0.44 17.40
C ILE A 200 25.27 0.47 16.08
N GLU A 201 25.34 1.64 15.45
CA GLU A 201 26.00 1.81 14.15
C GLU A 201 27.49 1.45 14.20
N LEU A 202 28.21 1.92 15.21
CA LEU A 202 29.63 1.62 15.39
C LEU A 202 29.88 0.13 15.64
N SER A 203 29.02 -0.52 16.44
CA SER A 203 29.13 -1.95 16.74
C SER A 203 28.89 -2.83 15.52
N ILE A 204 27.99 -2.40 14.62
CA ILE A 204 27.73 -3.04 13.32
C ILE A 204 28.88 -2.80 12.35
N LYS A 205 29.40 -1.56 12.29
CA LYS A 205 30.43 -1.10 11.35
C LYS A 205 31.78 -1.79 11.55
N ASP A 206 32.22 -1.98 12.80
CA ASP A 206 33.55 -2.51 13.11
C ASP A 206 33.52 -3.46 14.32
N PRO A 207 33.78 -4.77 14.12
CA PRO A 207 33.85 -5.74 15.20
C PRO A 207 34.85 -5.38 16.32
N ARG A 208 35.91 -4.61 16.02
CA ARG A 208 36.91 -4.18 17.01
C ARG A 208 36.33 -3.13 17.95
N ILE A 209 35.54 -2.18 17.42
CA ILE A 209 34.86 -1.17 18.24
C ILE A 209 33.86 -1.86 19.16
N ARG A 210 33.12 -2.85 18.64
CA ARG A 210 32.21 -3.67 19.45
C ARG A 210 32.91 -4.35 20.63
N THR A 211 34.09 -4.95 20.41
CA THR A 211 34.89 -5.55 21.49
C THR A 211 35.30 -4.50 22.53
N ILE A 212 35.77 -3.32 22.10
CA ILE A 212 36.14 -2.22 23.01
C ILE A 212 34.91 -1.73 23.81
N LEU A 213 33.74 -1.65 23.18
CA LEU A 213 32.49 -1.28 23.86
C LEU A 213 32.09 -2.33 24.91
N ALA A 214 32.23 -3.62 24.60
CA ALA A 214 31.98 -4.71 25.56
C ALA A 214 32.91 -4.61 26.79
N GLU A 215 34.16 -4.18 26.60
CA GLU A 215 35.13 -3.95 27.68
C GLU A 215 34.82 -2.68 28.51
N CYS A 216 34.00 -1.76 28.02
CA CYS A 216 33.66 -0.51 28.71
C CYS A 216 32.53 -0.65 29.74
N ASN A 217 32.22 -1.89 30.16
CA ASN A 217 31.15 -2.25 31.08
C ASN A 217 29.75 -1.76 30.61
N PRO A 218 29.15 -2.48 29.64
CA PRO A 218 27.84 -2.12 29.07
C PRO A 218 26.71 -2.04 30.11
N SER A 219 26.84 -2.64 31.30
CA SER A 219 25.84 -2.47 32.38
C SER A 219 25.56 -1.01 32.76
N HIS A 220 26.47 -0.08 32.43
CA HIS A 220 26.23 1.35 32.60
C HIS A 220 25.17 1.94 31.65
N PHE A 221 24.71 1.21 30.64
CA PHE A 221 23.64 1.63 29.74
C PHE A 221 22.24 1.62 30.36
N ILE A 222 22.06 0.95 31.50
CA ILE A 222 20.75 0.83 32.14
C ILE A 222 20.22 2.24 32.45
N THR A 223 19.16 2.62 31.73
CA THR A 223 18.57 3.95 31.82
C THR A 223 17.80 4.06 33.13
N ARG A 224 17.80 5.27 33.70
CA ARG A 224 17.00 5.56 34.91
C ARG A 224 15.56 5.94 34.58
N TYR A 225 15.25 6.12 33.30
CA TYR A 225 13.98 6.61 32.81
C TYR A 225 13.18 5.46 32.18
N TYR A 226 11.89 5.40 32.48
CA TYR A 226 10.95 4.38 32.01
C TYR A 226 10.28 4.74 30.67
N GLU A 227 10.94 5.56 29.86
CA GLU A 227 10.39 5.95 28.57
C GLU A 227 10.52 4.79 27.57
N PRO A 228 9.42 4.36 26.91
CA PRO A 228 9.43 3.18 26.04
C PRO A 228 10.47 3.23 24.92
N ASP A 229 10.60 4.38 24.25
CA ASP A 229 11.55 4.54 23.13
C ASP A 229 13.00 4.42 23.60
N LEU A 230 13.28 4.98 24.78
CA LEU A 230 14.62 4.98 25.36
C LEU A 230 14.98 3.57 25.85
N LEU A 231 14.05 2.87 26.51
CA LEU A 231 14.23 1.48 26.90
C LEU A 231 14.50 0.61 25.67
N SER A 232 13.73 0.77 24.60
CA SER A 232 13.92 0.06 23.33
C SER A 232 15.30 0.36 22.72
N ALA A 233 15.70 1.63 22.63
CA ALA A 233 17.00 2.02 22.11
C ALA A 233 18.17 1.47 22.96
N THR A 234 18.03 1.45 24.29
CA THR A 234 19.03 0.90 25.20
C THR A 234 19.17 -0.61 25.04
N VAL A 235 18.07 -1.34 24.96
CA VAL A 235 18.08 -2.79 24.72
C VAL A 235 18.73 -3.11 23.38
N LYS A 236 18.42 -2.34 22.32
CA LYS A 236 19.07 -2.49 21.01
C LYS A 236 20.57 -2.18 21.06
N ALA A 237 20.98 -1.12 21.74
CA ALA A 237 22.40 -0.77 21.88
C ALA A 237 23.18 -1.86 22.63
N LEU A 238 22.63 -2.37 23.74
CA LEU A 238 23.20 -3.50 24.47
C LEU A 238 23.28 -4.75 23.61
N GLY A 239 22.18 -5.12 22.94
CA GLY A 239 22.12 -6.26 22.04
C GLY A 239 23.14 -6.19 20.91
N SER A 240 23.34 -5.00 20.33
CA SER A 240 24.35 -4.78 19.28
C SER A 240 25.80 -4.99 19.74
N ILE A 241 26.05 -4.97 21.06
CA ILE A 241 27.36 -5.27 21.64
C ILE A 241 27.44 -6.76 22.00
N GLU A 242 26.40 -7.30 22.64
CA GLU A 242 26.38 -8.61 23.29
C GLU A 242 26.10 -9.77 22.33
N PHE A 243 25.28 -9.59 21.28
CA PHE A 243 24.81 -10.67 20.40
C PHE A 243 25.84 -11.11 19.35
N SER A 244 27.00 -11.59 19.84
CA SER A 244 28.14 -12.02 19.03
C SER A 244 27.80 -13.06 17.95
N ASP A 245 26.80 -13.91 18.19
CA ASP A 245 26.36 -14.92 17.22
C ASP A 245 25.74 -14.29 15.96
N VAL A 246 24.93 -13.23 16.09
CA VAL A 246 24.35 -12.52 14.93
C VAL A 246 25.44 -11.89 14.08
N HIS A 247 26.42 -11.24 14.72
CA HIS A 247 27.59 -10.71 14.02
C HIS A 247 28.32 -11.81 13.25
N ARG A 248 28.53 -12.98 13.87
CA ARG A 248 29.25 -14.11 13.26
C ARG A 248 28.54 -14.62 12.00
N VAL A 249 27.22 -14.74 12.00
CA VAL A 249 26.48 -15.24 10.82
C VAL A 249 26.45 -14.23 9.67
N TRP A 250 26.54 -12.93 9.95
CA TRP A 250 26.57 -11.87 8.92
C TRP A 250 27.97 -11.58 8.35
N VAL A 251 29.05 -11.94 9.04
CA VAL A 251 30.44 -11.72 8.58
C VAL A 251 30.71 -12.26 7.17
N PRO A 252 30.31 -13.51 6.79
CA PRO A 252 30.51 -14.00 5.44
C PRO A 252 29.85 -13.13 4.38
N VAL A 253 28.61 -12.70 4.62
CA VAL A 253 27.84 -11.84 3.71
C VAL A 253 28.56 -10.50 3.54
N LEU A 254 28.93 -9.84 4.64
CA LEU A 254 29.62 -8.55 4.59
C LEU A 254 30.97 -8.64 3.89
N THR A 255 31.71 -9.72 4.08
CA THR A 255 33.02 -9.93 3.44
C THR A 255 32.90 -9.96 1.92
N LEU A 256 31.79 -10.47 1.38
CA LEU A 256 31.53 -10.44 -0.05
C LEU A 256 31.44 -9.01 -0.58
N PHE A 257 30.87 -8.07 0.19
CA PHE A 257 30.75 -6.66 -0.21
C PHE A 257 32.05 -5.88 -0.16
N ILE A 258 32.98 -6.30 0.70
CA ILE A 258 34.27 -5.66 0.88
C ILE A 258 35.27 -6.11 -0.19
N THR A 259 35.07 -7.32 -0.72
CA THR A 259 36.00 -7.91 -1.68
C THR A 259 35.82 -7.26 -3.06
N PRO A 260 36.88 -6.74 -3.70
CA PRO A 260 36.75 -6.07 -5.00
C PRO A 260 36.08 -6.95 -6.07
N TRP A 261 34.88 -6.54 -6.50
CA TRP A 261 34.01 -7.25 -7.46
C TRP A 261 34.67 -7.70 -8.76
N ARG A 262 35.71 -6.99 -9.21
CA ARG A 262 36.39 -7.26 -10.50
C ARG A 262 36.96 -8.67 -10.62
N LYS A 263 37.04 -9.45 -9.53
CA LYS A 263 37.57 -10.81 -9.54
C LYS A 263 36.52 -11.91 -9.63
N PHE A 264 35.21 -11.60 -9.60
CA PHE A 264 34.16 -12.62 -9.54
C PHE A 264 33.17 -12.53 -10.69
N SER A 265 33.11 -13.58 -11.50
CA SER A 265 32.19 -13.75 -12.63
C SER A 265 31.17 -14.88 -12.42
N GLY A 266 30.95 -15.34 -11.18
CA GLY A 266 30.06 -16.46 -10.86
C GLY A 266 28.94 -16.12 -9.86
N VAL A 267 27.94 -16.99 -9.78
CA VAL A 267 26.95 -17.00 -8.70
C VAL A 267 27.66 -17.33 -7.40
N TYR A 268 27.46 -16.50 -6.38
CA TYR A 268 28.05 -16.71 -5.07
C TYR A 268 27.09 -17.49 -4.19
N ASP A 269 27.48 -18.70 -3.83
CA ASP A 269 26.78 -19.46 -2.80
C ASP A 269 27.29 -19.05 -1.42
N LEU A 270 26.37 -18.70 -0.53
CA LEU A 270 26.70 -18.49 0.88
C LEU A 270 27.19 -19.83 1.48
N PRO A 271 28.07 -19.81 2.48
CA PRO A 271 28.47 -21.05 3.16
C PRO A 271 27.22 -21.77 3.66
N LYS A 272 27.13 -23.08 3.39
CA LYS A 272 25.96 -23.92 3.72
C LYS A 272 25.48 -23.68 5.14
N GLY A 273 24.19 -23.36 5.31
CA GLY A 273 23.56 -23.07 6.60
C GLY A 273 23.62 -21.61 7.07
N SER A 274 24.43 -20.76 6.41
CA SER A 274 24.54 -19.34 6.80
C SER A 274 23.27 -18.57 6.47
N GLU A 275 22.64 -18.89 5.35
CA GLU A 275 21.38 -18.28 4.94
C GLU A 275 20.28 -18.59 5.97
N GLU A 276 20.10 -19.87 6.33
CA GLU A 276 19.13 -20.29 7.33
C GLU A 276 19.41 -19.63 8.69
N ALA A 277 20.67 -19.55 9.12
CA ALA A 277 21.04 -18.90 10.38
C ALA A 277 20.74 -17.38 10.37
N ILE A 278 20.95 -16.71 9.24
CA ILE A 278 20.58 -15.30 9.06
C ILE A 278 19.07 -15.12 9.13
N LEU A 279 18.30 -15.96 8.42
CA LEU A 279 16.84 -15.89 8.44
C LEU A 279 16.28 -16.20 9.84
N GLU A 280 16.88 -17.13 10.58
CA GLU A 280 16.47 -17.44 11.94
C GLU A 280 16.72 -16.26 12.90
N SER A 281 17.82 -15.54 12.73
CA SER A 281 18.10 -14.33 13.53
C SER A 281 17.13 -13.17 13.28
N LEU A 282 16.35 -13.20 12.18
CA LEU A 282 15.27 -12.24 11.97
C LEU A 282 14.00 -12.55 12.79
N ARG A 283 13.79 -13.81 13.16
CA ARG A 283 12.57 -14.25 13.84
C ARG A 283 12.58 -13.94 15.33
N ASP A 284 13.77 -13.87 15.91
CA ASP A 284 13.96 -13.55 17.32
C ASP A 284 13.84 -12.03 17.57
N PRO A 285 12.85 -11.57 18.36
CA PRO A 285 12.64 -10.15 18.63
C PRO A 285 13.85 -9.42 19.21
N SER A 286 14.74 -10.14 19.89
CA SER A 286 15.94 -9.55 20.50
C SER A 286 17.05 -9.27 19.49
N THR A 287 17.14 -10.04 18.41
CA THR A 287 18.23 -9.99 17.43
C THR A 287 17.81 -9.47 16.06
N SER A 288 16.51 -9.45 15.77
CA SER A 288 15.94 -9.10 14.47
C SER A 288 16.32 -7.71 13.97
N PHE A 289 16.37 -6.69 14.84
CA PHE A 289 16.76 -5.33 14.47
C PHE A 289 18.21 -5.29 13.95
N LEU A 290 19.10 -6.09 14.55
CA LEU A 290 20.52 -6.15 14.19
C LEU A 290 20.68 -6.77 12.81
N SER A 291 19.95 -7.85 12.53
CA SER A 291 19.91 -8.49 11.22
C SER A 291 19.31 -7.59 10.15
N ALA A 292 18.26 -6.83 10.47
CA ALA A 292 17.69 -5.84 9.56
C ALA A 292 18.70 -4.74 9.18
N ARG A 293 19.45 -4.21 10.16
CA ARG A 293 20.49 -3.20 9.88
C ARG A 293 21.67 -3.75 9.10
N TYR A 294 22.07 -4.99 9.37
CA TYR A 294 23.08 -5.65 8.54
C TYR A 294 22.63 -5.79 7.10
N PHE A 295 21.37 -6.18 6.89
CA PHE A 295 20.79 -6.26 5.56
C PHE A 295 20.70 -4.89 4.87
N GLN A 296 20.22 -3.86 5.57
CA GLN A 296 20.20 -2.49 5.06
C GLN A 296 21.59 -2.05 4.59
N ARG A 297 22.63 -2.29 5.39
CA ARG A 297 24.01 -1.98 5.01
C ARG A 297 24.44 -2.76 3.77
N VAL A 298 24.10 -4.04 3.70
CA VAL A 298 24.36 -4.89 2.54
C VAL A 298 23.71 -4.30 1.28
N VAL A 299 22.44 -3.90 1.37
CA VAL A 299 21.68 -3.26 0.27
C VAL A 299 22.31 -1.94 -0.16
N GLU A 300 22.62 -1.06 0.78
CA GLU A 300 23.19 0.27 0.50
C GLU A 300 24.56 0.20 -0.18
N ASN A 301 25.31 -0.88 0.05
CA ASN A 301 26.62 -1.12 -0.54
C ASN A 301 26.58 -2.11 -1.71
N ALA A 302 25.41 -2.68 -2.04
CA ALA A 302 25.28 -3.64 -3.11
C ALA A 302 25.41 -2.98 -4.47
N ASN A 303 26.25 -3.57 -5.32
CA ASN A 303 26.23 -3.21 -6.74
C ASN A 303 24.96 -3.82 -7.36
N PRO A 304 24.16 -3.06 -8.13
CA PRO A 304 22.94 -3.60 -8.75
C PRO A 304 23.21 -4.77 -9.73
N ASN A 305 24.45 -4.93 -10.22
CA ASN A 305 24.84 -6.03 -11.11
C ASN A 305 25.35 -7.28 -10.35
N MET A 306 25.15 -7.34 -9.05
CA MET A 306 25.77 -8.33 -8.18
C MET A 306 24.96 -9.63 -8.08
N ALA A 307 25.68 -10.75 -8.01
CA ALA A 307 25.09 -12.10 -8.00
C ALA A 307 24.30 -12.49 -6.73
N LEU A 308 24.22 -11.63 -5.70
CA LEU A 308 23.44 -11.90 -4.49
C LEU A 308 21.96 -11.51 -4.60
N HIS A 309 21.49 -11.04 -5.76
CA HIS A 309 20.08 -10.68 -5.96
C HIS A 309 19.08 -11.78 -5.52
N PRO A 310 19.33 -13.10 -5.72
CA PRO A 310 18.45 -14.14 -5.21
C PRO A 310 18.36 -14.16 -3.67
N PHE A 311 19.50 -14.04 -2.98
CA PHE A 311 19.54 -13.96 -1.51
C PHE A 311 18.86 -12.69 -1.00
N LEU A 312 19.13 -11.53 -1.61
CA LEU A 312 18.51 -10.26 -1.21
C LEU A 312 16.98 -10.30 -1.38
N GLY A 313 16.50 -10.85 -2.50
CA GLY A 313 15.07 -11.04 -2.74
C GLY A 313 14.44 -11.99 -1.71
N LYS A 314 15.08 -13.13 -1.43
CA LYS A 314 14.58 -14.10 -0.43
C LYS A 314 14.59 -13.53 0.98
N PHE A 315 15.64 -12.80 1.37
CA PHE A 315 15.69 -12.13 2.67
C PHE A 315 14.60 -11.05 2.78
N GLY A 316 14.44 -10.18 1.77
CA GLY A 316 13.40 -9.15 1.80
C GLY A 316 11.98 -9.72 1.88
N LEU A 317 11.72 -10.82 1.16
CA LEU A 317 10.47 -11.56 1.30
C LEU A 317 10.30 -12.15 2.71
N HIS A 318 11.34 -12.77 3.28
CA HIS A 318 11.29 -13.32 4.62
C HIS A 318 11.09 -12.23 5.69
N TYR A 319 11.76 -11.09 5.54
CA TYR A 319 11.63 -9.96 6.44
C TYR A 319 10.20 -9.43 6.48
N ALA A 320 9.57 -9.35 5.30
CA ALA A 320 8.17 -9.00 5.17
C ALA A 320 7.20 -10.04 5.74
N MET A 321 7.49 -11.34 5.60
CA MET A 321 6.73 -12.40 6.26
C MET A 321 6.84 -12.32 7.79
N VAL A 322 8.04 -12.07 8.32
CA VAL A 322 8.22 -11.84 9.77
C VAL A 322 7.47 -10.58 10.19
N ALA A 323 7.43 -9.54 9.35
CA ALA A 323 6.66 -8.33 9.63
C ALA A 323 5.17 -8.57 9.74
N SER A 324 4.59 -9.40 8.87
CA SER A 324 3.17 -9.73 8.93
C SER A 324 2.83 -10.61 10.14
N GLN A 325 3.70 -11.56 10.50
CA GLN A 325 3.44 -12.51 11.59
C GLN A 325 3.80 -11.99 12.99
N ASN A 326 4.87 -11.19 13.08
CA ASN A 326 5.40 -10.69 14.34
C ASN A 326 5.93 -9.25 14.19
N PRO A 327 5.03 -8.24 14.15
CA PRO A 327 5.40 -6.86 13.86
C PRO A 327 6.33 -6.22 14.91
N CYS A 328 6.43 -6.79 16.11
CA CYS A 328 7.36 -6.29 17.13
C CYS A 328 8.81 -6.73 16.91
N CYS A 329 9.06 -7.76 16.09
CA CYS A 329 10.40 -8.12 15.63
C CYS A 329 10.94 -7.13 14.58
N ILE A 330 10.12 -6.26 14.00
CA ILE A 330 10.55 -5.44 12.87
C ILE A 330 11.01 -4.07 13.32
N GLU A 331 12.15 -3.65 12.78
CA GLU A 331 12.57 -2.27 12.84
C GLU A 331 11.98 -1.53 11.65
N TRP A 332 10.78 -0.97 11.83
CA TRP A 332 10.00 -0.37 10.73
C TRP A 332 10.74 0.74 9.97
N SER A 333 11.72 1.42 10.59
CA SER A 333 12.58 2.39 9.90
C SER A 333 13.48 1.77 8.84
N THR A 334 13.81 0.48 8.92
CA THR A 334 14.60 -0.24 7.92
C THR A 334 13.73 -0.98 6.91
N PHE A 335 12.42 -1.09 7.14
CA PHE A 335 11.51 -1.92 6.36
C PHE A 335 11.51 -1.59 4.87
N TYR A 336 11.47 -0.31 4.50
CA TYR A 336 11.49 0.10 3.10
C TYR A 336 12.82 -0.17 2.39
N VAL A 337 13.94 -0.14 3.14
CA VAL A 337 15.26 -0.46 2.57
C VAL A 337 15.46 -1.97 2.51
N CYS A 338 14.89 -2.70 3.46
CA CYS A 338 15.01 -4.15 3.58
C CYS A 338 13.92 -4.91 2.79
N GLY A 339 12.94 -4.19 2.25
CA GLY A 339 11.81 -4.77 1.54
C GLY A 339 12.22 -5.48 0.25
N PRO A 340 11.27 -6.17 -0.40
CA PRO A 340 11.55 -6.92 -1.61
C PRO A 340 12.06 -6.01 -2.73
N PHE A 341 13.23 -6.33 -3.28
CA PHE A 341 13.78 -5.61 -4.42
C PHE A 341 12.99 -5.97 -5.68
N PRO A 342 12.54 -4.97 -6.48
CA PRO A 342 12.01 -5.26 -7.80
C PRO A 342 13.11 -5.91 -8.63
N SER A 343 12.77 -6.96 -9.38
CA SER A 343 13.72 -7.65 -10.25
C SER A 343 14.22 -6.72 -11.34
N ASN A 344 15.47 -6.26 -11.20
CA ASN A 344 16.43 -5.69 -12.16
C ASN A 344 16.03 -4.67 -13.26
N THR A 345 14.79 -4.53 -13.70
CA THR A 345 14.43 -3.75 -14.90
C THR A 345 13.98 -2.31 -14.64
N ASP A 346 13.56 -1.96 -13.43
CA ASP A 346 12.97 -0.63 -13.15
C ASP A 346 13.71 0.12 -12.03
N ARG A 347 15.02 0.32 -12.25
CA ARG A 347 16.02 0.79 -11.27
C ARG A 347 15.81 2.22 -10.73
N LEU A 348 14.87 2.99 -11.28
CA LEU A 348 14.64 4.40 -10.90
C LEU A 348 13.42 4.60 -10.00
N ARG A 349 12.50 3.62 -9.93
CA ARG A 349 11.40 3.67 -8.97
C ARG A 349 11.86 2.97 -7.69
N ARG A 350 11.74 3.65 -6.55
CA ARG A 350 11.81 2.98 -5.23
C ARG A 350 11.03 1.69 -5.33
N GLY A 351 11.64 0.59 -4.90
CA GLY A 351 11.06 -0.74 -5.03
C GLY A 351 9.64 -0.76 -4.48
N THR A 352 8.66 -0.85 -5.37
CA THR A 352 7.28 -1.04 -4.97
C THR A 352 7.18 -2.44 -4.38
N MET A 353 6.70 -2.52 -3.14
CA MET A 353 6.49 -3.80 -2.48
C MET A 353 5.52 -4.64 -3.33
N PRO A 354 5.80 -5.94 -3.57
CA PRO A 354 4.88 -6.82 -4.26
C PRO A 354 3.51 -6.77 -3.60
N VAL A 355 2.48 -6.58 -4.42
CA VAL A 355 1.12 -6.33 -3.94
C VAL A 355 0.58 -7.51 -3.10
N SER A 356 0.96 -8.75 -3.46
CA SER A 356 0.61 -9.93 -2.67
C SER A 356 1.07 -9.83 -1.22
N LEU A 357 2.24 -9.23 -0.98
CA LEU A 357 2.81 -9.06 0.35
C LEU A 357 2.12 -7.95 1.14
N ILE A 358 1.67 -6.89 0.44
CA ILE A 358 0.77 -5.88 1.04
C ILE A 358 -0.50 -6.56 1.55
N PHE A 359 -1.08 -7.48 0.77
CA PHE A 359 -2.30 -8.20 1.17
C PHE A 359 -2.07 -9.14 2.34
N ASP A 360 -0.94 -9.86 2.34
CA ASP A 360 -0.57 -10.73 3.46
C ASP A 360 -0.39 -9.91 4.74
N MET A 361 0.25 -8.74 4.67
CA MET A 361 0.37 -7.85 5.83
C MET A 361 -0.98 -7.29 6.27
N ALA A 362 -1.82 -6.87 5.32
CA ALA A 362 -3.15 -6.36 5.61
C ALA A 362 -4.04 -7.39 6.32
N ALA A 363 -3.86 -8.68 6.01
CA ALA A 363 -4.63 -9.76 6.60
C ALA A 363 -4.15 -10.17 8.01
N ASN A 364 -2.86 -9.98 8.32
CA ASN A 364 -2.26 -10.47 9.57
C ASN A 364 -1.99 -9.36 10.60
N LEU A 365 -1.88 -8.10 10.17
CA LEU A 365 -1.61 -6.97 11.06
C LEU A 365 -2.89 -6.30 11.53
N ASP A 366 -2.83 -5.74 12.74
CA ASP A 366 -3.80 -4.75 13.18
C ASP A 366 -3.87 -3.58 12.18
N PRO A 367 -5.06 -3.12 11.75
CA PRO A 367 -5.17 -2.09 10.72
C PRO A 367 -4.46 -0.77 11.04
N GLU A 368 -4.40 -0.36 12.31
CA GLU A 368 -3.69 0.86 12.72
C GLU A 368 -2.18 0.66 12.56
N VAL A 369 -1.67 -0.51 12.96
CA VAL A 369 -0.26 -0.87 12.78
C VAL A 369 0.10 -0.95 11.30
N PHE A 370 -0.74 -1.59 10.49
CA PHE A 370 -0.58 -1.69 9.04
C PHE A 370 -0.52 -0.29 8.40
N ILE A 371 -1.52 0.55 8.67
CA ILE A 371 -1.62 1.89 8.07
C ILE A 371 -0.44 2.76 8.51
N ARG A 372 -0.12 2.77 9.81
CA ARG A 372 0.98 3.60 10.33
C ARG A 372 2.30 3.32 9.63
N HIS A 373 2.57 2.05 9.32
CA HIS A 373 3.86 1.64 8.77
C HIS A 373 3.90 1.53 7.25
N LEU A 374 2.77 1.26 6.59
CA LEU A 374 2.69 1.03 5.14
C LEU A 374 1.95 2.12 4.38
N SER A 375 1.60 3.25 5.01
CA SER A 375 0.85 4.30 4.32
C SER A 375 1.56 4.83 3.08
N SER A 376 2.89 4.93 3.05
CA SER A 376 3.58 5.38 1.83
C SER A 376 3.42 4.37 0.69
N SER A 377 3.46 3.06 0.97
CA SER A 377 3.15 2.05 -0.03
C SER A 377 1.70 2.14 -0.51
N LEU A 378 0.76 2.47 0.37
CA LEU A 378 -0.63 2.72 -0.01
C LEU A 378 -0.79 3.97 -0.86
N VAL A 379 -0.05 5.04 -0.57
CA VAL A 379 0.00 6.26 -1.39
C VAL A 379 0.56 5.94 -2.78
N ASP A 380 1.62 5.15 -2.86
CA ASP A 380 2.23 4.77 -4.14
C ASP A 380 1.32 3.82 -4.96
N THR A 381 0.61 2.90 -4.28
CA THR A 381 -0.25 1.91 -4.93
C THR A 381 -1.63 2.47 -5.28
N PHE A 382 -2.18 3.32 -4.40
CA PHE A 382 -3.51 3.92 -4.52
C PHE A 382 -3.45 5.43 -4.29
N PRO A 383 -2.75 6.18 -5.16
CA PRO A 383 -2.56 7.61 -4.98
C PRO A 383 -3.89 8.35 -4.99
N ALA A 384 -3.99 9.36 -4.14
CA ALA A 384 -5.02 10.36 -4.20
C ALA A 384 -4.85 11.23 -5.45
N PHE A 385 -5.91 11.95 -5.75
CA PHE A 385 -5.96 12.99 -6.76
C PHE A 385 -4.90 14.06 -6.47
N VAL A 386 -4.05 14.32 -7.45
CA VAL A 386 -3.08 15.43 -7.38
C VAL A 386 -3.76 16.76 -7.71
N ASN A 387 -4.92 16.73 -8.36
CA ASN A 387 -5.61 17.93 -8.86
C ASN A 387 -7.02 18.05 -8.27
N ASN A 388 -7.31 19.17 -7.59
CA ASN A 388 -8.61 19.47 -7.01
C ASN A 388 -9.66 19.95 -8.03
N ASN A 389 -9.31 19.99 -9.33
CA ASN A 389 -10.21 20.44 -10.39
C ASN A 389 -11.16 19.30 -10.81
N PHE A 390 -12.23 19.08 -10.03
CA PHE A 390 -13.25 18.05 -10.27
C PHE A 390 -14.28 18.41 -11.34
N GLY A 391 -13.87 19.16 -12.37
CA GLY A 391 -14.73 19.50 -13.50
C GLY A 391 -15.11 18.24 -14.29
N VAL A 392 -16.39 18.16 -14.68
CA VAL A 392 -16.96 17.10 -15.53
C VAL A 392 -16.13 16.92 -16.81
N GLU A 393 -15.58 17.98 -17.38
CA GLU A 393 -14.81 17.89 -18.62
C GLU A 393 -13.47 17.13 -18.48
N ASN A 394 -12.94 16.99 -17.26
CA ASN A 394 -11.69 16.27 -16.99
C ASN A 394 -11.90 14.81 -16.54
N PHE A 395 -13.09 14.23 -16.77
CA PHE A 395 -13.51 12.90 -16.30
C PHE A 395 -12.59 11.72 -16.67
N GLY A 396 -11.77 11.85 -17.72
CA GLY A 396 -10.83 10.82 -18.17
C GLY A 396 -9.61 10.66 -17.26
N ASP A 397 -9.20 11.75 -16.59
CA ASP A 397 -7.96 11.81 -15.81
C ASP A 397 -8.16 11.64 -14.31
N ILE A 398 -9.43 11.54 -13.88
CA ILE A 398 -9.83 11.51 -12.48
C ILE A 398 -9.12 10.35 -11.74
N LEU A 399 -9.03 9.15 -12.31
CA LEU A 399 -8.30 8.05 -11.67
C LEU A 399 -7.30 7.44 -12.66
N PRO A 400 -6.05 7.97 -12.72
CA PRO A 400 -5.03 7.50 -13.66
C PRO A 400 -4.72 6.00 -13.52
N TRP A 401 -4.93 5.44 -12.33
CA TRP A 401 -4.76 4.00 -12.08
C TRP A 401 -5.95 3.16 -12.55
N LEU A 402 -7.15 3.74 -12.72
CA LEU A 402 -8.29 3.04 -13.33
C LEU A 402 -8.15 2.97 -14.86
N SER A 403 -7.60 3.99 -15.51
CA SER A 403 -7.76 4.17 -16.97
C SER A 403 -7.01 3.18 -17.88
N SER A 404 -5.99 2.45 -17.38
CA SER A 404 -5.16 1.56 -18.23
C SER A 404 -5.24 0.06 -17.92
N HIS A 405 -5.55 -0.33 -16.69
CA HIS A 405 -5.53 -1.73 -16.23
C HIS A 405 -6.77 -2.10 -15.38
N GLY A 406 -7.75 -1.18 -15.30
CA GLY A 406 -8.59 -0.94 -14.12
C GLY A 406 -9.27 -2.12 -13.44
N ILE A 407 -9.63 -3.20 -14.14
CA ILE A 407 -10.21 -4.38 -13.49
C ILE A 407 -9.23 -5.01 -12.50
N THR A 408 -7.94 -5.03 -12.83
CA THR A 408 -6.90 -5.63 -11.98
C THR A 408 -6.71 -4.81 -10.71
N GLU A 409 -6.61 -3.49 -10.82
CA GLU A 409 -6.44 -2.59 -9.67
C GLU A 409 -7.69 -2.55 -8.79
N ILE A 410 -8.89 -2.58 -9.38
CA ILE A 410 -10.15 -2.65 -8.64
C ILE A 410 -10.22 -3.95 -7.84
N ARG A 411 -9.82 -5.06 -8.44
CA ARG A 411 -9.74 -6.36 -7.76
C ARG A 411 -8.67 -6.35 -6.67
N MET A 412 -7.53 -5.70 -6.92
CA MET A 412 -6.49 -5.50 -5.91
C MET A 412 -7.00 -4.70 -4.72
N LEU A 413 -7.72 -3.61 -4.96
CA LEU A 413 -8.31 -2.81 -3.90
C LEU A 413 -9.37 -3.60 -3.13
N TYR A 414 -10.25 -4.33 -3.83
CA TYR A 414 -11.23 -5.21 -3.19
C TYR A 414 -10.57 -6.26 -2.29
N ASN A 415 -9.50 -6.91 -2.77
CA ASN A 415 -8.74 -7.88 -1.99
C ASN A 415 -8.08 -7.23 -0.77
N LEU A 416 -7.47 -6.05 -0.93
CA LEU A 416 -6.88 -5.31 0.17
C LEU A 416 -7.92 -4.98 1.25
N LEU A 417 -9.06 -4.44 0.84
CA LEU A 417 -10.16 -4.11 1.76
C LEU A 417 -10.68 -5.35 2.47
N SER A 418 -10.78 -6.46 1.75
CA SER A 418 -11.21 -7.74 2.32
C SER A 418 -10.22 -8.26 3.35
N SER A 419 -8.92 -8.14 3.07
CA SER A 419 -7.87 -8.47 4.04
C SER A 419 -7.91 -7.57 5.28
N LEU A 420 -8.00 -6.24 5.09
CA LEU A 420 -8.00 -5.27 6.19
C LEU A 420 -9.21 -5.40 7.12
N THR A 421 -10.36 -5.79 6.56
CA THR A 421 -11.61 -5.89 7.30
C THR A 421 -11.97 -7.31 7.70
N ASN A 422 -11.21 -8.30 7.21
CA ASN A 422 -11.54 -9.73 7.26
C ASN A 422 -13.00 -10.01 6.86
N SER A 423 -13.49 -9.30 5.84
CA SER A 423 -14.89 -9.30 5.42
C SER A 423 -15.01 -9.04 3.93
N THR A 424 -16.01 -9.65 3.29
CA THR A 424 -16.39 -9.36 1.90
C THR A 424 -17.64 -8.48 1.83
N ASP A 425 -18.12 -7.98 2.97
CA ASP A 425 -19.31 -7.14 3.05
C ASP A 425 -18.95 -5.66 2.84
N TYR A 426 -19.72 -4.99 1.97
CA TYR A 426 -19.44 -3.61 1.60
C TYR A 426 -19.66 -2.63 2.74
N TRP A 427 -20.61 -2.88 3.66
CA TRP A 427 -20.82 -2.02 4.83
C TRP A 427 -19.62 -2.06 5.75
N THR A 428 -19.05 -3.25 5.93
CA THR A 428 -17.82 -3.43 6.69
C THR A 428 -16.69 -2.65 6.05
N HIS A 429 -16.54 -2.71 4.72
CA HIS A 429 -15.57 -1.89 3.98
C HIS A 429 -15.83 -0.41 4.16
N LEU A 430 -17.05 0.09 3.96
CA LEU A 430 -17.36 1.52 4.14
C LEU A 430 -17.10 2.01 5.56
N SER A 431 -17.47 1.22 6.58
CA SER A 431 -17.28 1.60 7.98
C SER A 431 -15.82 1.55 8.44
N PHE A 432 -14.92 0.91 7.67
CA PHE A 432 -13.50 0.81 7.99
C PHE A 432 -12.87 2.18 8.21
N ILE A 433 -13.07 3.11 7.28
CA ILE A 433 -12.47 4.45 7.35
C ILE A 433 -12.96 5.24 8.57
N ASP A 434 -14.19 4.99 9.02
CA ASP A 434 -14.76 5.66 10.19
C ASP A 434 -14.14 5.16 11.49
N ARG A 435 -13.71 3.90 11.54
CA ARG A 435 -13.04 3.29 12.70
C ARG A 435 -11.56 3.68 12.84
N LEU A 436 -10.95 4.22 11.78
CA LEU A 436 -9.55 4.62 11.82
C LEU A 436 -9.32 5.83 12.75
N SER A 437 -8.22 5.76 13.50
CA SER A 437 -7.72 6.83 14.34
C SER A 437 -7.37 8.07 13.50
N CYS A 438 -7.37 9.24 14.16
CA CYS A 438 -6.94 10.48 13.51
C CYS A 438 -5.47 10.42 13.01
N GLU A 439 -4.63 9.62 13.66
CA GLU A 439 -3.24 9.43 13.26
C GLU A 439 -3.15 8.57 12.00
N ALA A 440 -3.83 7.42 11.94
CA ALA A 440 -3.90 6.60 10.74
C ALA A 440 -4.46 7.37 9.54
N LYS A 441 -5.56 8.12 9.74
CA LYS A 441 -6.13 9.01 8.70
C LYS A 441 -5.12 10.03 8.19
N ARG A 442 -4.31 10.62 9.08
CA ARG A 442 -3.25 11.57 8.71
C ARG A 442 -2.14 10.89 7.92
N SER A 443 -1.76 9.66 8.30
CA SER A 443 -0.75 8.87 7.59
C SER A 443 -1.18 8.48 6.18
N LEU A 444 -2.48 8.31 5.93
CA LEU A 444 -3.06 8.01 4.63
C LEU A 444 -3.16 9.23 3.69
N LYS A 445 -2.74 10.42 4.14
CA LYS A 445 -2.78 11.64 3.31
C LYS A 445 -2.04 11.40 1.99
N GLY A 446 -2.71 11.70 0.88
CA GLY A 446 -2.18 11.46 -0.46
C GLY A 446 -2.55 10.10 -1.05
N SER A 447 -3.36 9.28 -0.36
CA SER A 447 -3.97 8.06 -0.90
C SER A 447 -5.49 8.21 -1.06
N ILE A 448 -6.13 7.30 -1.81
CA ILE A 448 -7.61 7.27 -1.94
C ILE A 448 -8.34 7.13 -0.60
N PHE A 449 -7.66 6.59 0.43
CA PHE A 449 -8.21 6.40 1.76
C PHE A 449 -8.25 7.70 2.59
N ALA A 450 -7.63 8.79 2.12
CA ALA A 450 -7.64 10.07 2.84
C ALA A 450 -8.98 10.81 2.71
N ASN A 451 -9.71 10.60 1.62
CA ASN A 451 -10.96 11.30 1.34
C ASN A 451 -12.13 10.30 1.36
N LYS A 452 -13.08 10.52 2.27
CA LYS A 452 -14.21 9.61 2.50
C LYS A 452 -15.12 9.45 1.28
N ILE A 453 -15.30 10.50 0.47
CA ILE A 453 -16.16 10.46 -0.73
C ILE A 453 -15.51 9.60 -1.81
N ILE A 454 -14.22 9.82 -2.06
CA ILE A 454 -13.42 9.02 -3.00
C ILE A 454 -13.36 7.57 -2.55
N TYR A 455 -13.08 7.33 -1.27
CA TYR A 455 -13.07 6.00 -0.68
C TYR A 455 -14.41 5.28 -0.88
N THR A 456 -15.53 5.97 -0.59
CA THR A 456 -16.89 5.44 -0.76
C THR A 456 -17.15 5.03 -2.21
N TYR A 457 -16.80 5.90 -3.16
CA TYR A 457 -16.93 5.60 -4.59
C TYR A 457 -16.06 4.39 -5.01
N CYS A 458 -14.81 4.31 -4.53
CA CYS A 458 -13.94 3.18 -4.82
C CYS A 458 -14.49 1.86 -4.27
N VAL A 459 -15.01 1.85 -3.04
CA VAL A 459 -15.67 0.67 -2.45
C VAL A 459 -16.87 0.27 -3.30
N LEU A 460 -17.74 1.23 -3.66
CA LEU A 460 -18.92 1.00 -4.50
C LEU A 460 -18.54 0.34 -5.84
N ILE A 461 -17.50 0.85 -6.52
CA ILE A 461 -16.99 0.26 -7.76
C ILE A 461 -16.41 -1.14 -7.55
N CYS A 462 -15.59 -1.33 -6.49
CA CYS A 462 -14.99 -2.62 -6.18
C CYS A 462 -16.03 -3.72 -6.05
N HIS A 463 -17.08 -3.46 -5.28
CA HIS A 463 -18.18 -4.41 -5.10
C HIS A 463 -18.94 -4.59 -6.41
N THR A 464 -19.33 -3.51 -7.09
CA THR A 464 -20.12 -3.60 -8.33
C THR A 464 -19.43 -4.37 -9.45
N ILE A 465 -18.10 -4.28 -9.56
CA ILE A 465 -17.33 -5.01 -10.59
C ILE A 465 -17.02 -6.44 -10.16
N THR A 466 -16.81 -6.68 -8.86
CA THR A 466 -16.39 -8.01 -8.37
C THR A 466 -17.58 -8.97 -8.22
N THR A 467 -18.77 -8.46 -7.91
CA THR A 467 -19.99 -9.27 -7.81
C THR A 467 -20.79 -9.18 -9.11
N SER A 468 -20.91 -10.30 -9.84
CA SER A 468 -21.54 -10.34 -11.17
C SER A 468 -23.04 -10.01 -11.19
N LEU A 469 -23.73 -10.12 -10.04
CA LEU A 469 -25.09 -9.62 -9.85
C LEU A 469 -25.23 -9.08 -8.44
N ILE A 470 -25.51 -7.79 -8.33
CA ILE A 470 -25.97 -7.17 -7.09
C ILE A 470 -27.47 -6.97 -7.24
N GLU A 471 -28.24 -7.42 -6.24
CA GLU A 471 -29.67 -7.10 -6.17
C GLU A 471 -29.87 -5.59 -6.20
N GLU A 472 -30.92 -5.13 -6.88
CA GLU A 472 -31.18 -3.69 -7.04
C GLU A 472 -31.23 -2.95 -5.69
N ASN A 473 -31.83 -3.57 -4.67
CA ASN A 473 -31.93 -3.02 -3.32
C ASN A 473 -30.54 -2.84 -2.69
N THR A 474 -29.70 -3.87 -2.74
CA THR A 474 -28.32 -3.81 -2.24
C THR A 474 -27.53 -2.72 -2.95
N LEU A 475 -27.64 -2.62 -4.29
CA LEU A 475 -26.96 -1.56 -5.03
C LEU A 475 -27.47 -0.16 -4.65
N SER A 476 -28.78 -0.03 -4.37
CA SER A 476 -29.40 1.22 -3.91
C SER A 476 -28.86 1.64 -2.54
N ASP A 477 -28.77 0.68 -1.61
CA ASP A 477 -28.21 0.89 -0.28
C ASP A 477 -26.72 1.27 -0.37
N MET A 478 -25.96 0.65 -1.26
CA MET A 478 -24.56 1.00 -1.52
C MET A 478 -24.36 2.40 -2.10
N CYS A 479 -25.29 2.86 -2.96
CA CYS A 479 -25.23 4.20 -3.56
C CYS A 479 -25.60 5.32 -2.57
N THR A 480 -26.40 5.00 -1.55
CA THR A 480 -26.96 5.99 -0.61
C THR A 480 -25.88 6.83 0.08
N PRO A 481 -24.78 6.26 0.63
CA PRO A 481 -23.69 7.05 1.20
C PRO A 481 -23.08 8.06 0.23
N LEU A 482 -22.81 7.66 -1.03
CA LEU A 482 -22.23 8.55 -2.04
C LEU A 482 -23.17 9.71 -2.36
N LEU A 483 -24.46 9.42 -2.55
CA LEU A 483 -25.48 10.43 -2.83
C LEU A 483 -25.75 11.35 -1.64
N SER A 484 -25.59 10.85 -0.40
CA SER A 484 -25.73 11.69 0.79
C SER A 484 -24.70 12.82 0.85
N PHE A 485 -23.49 12.62 0.31
CA PHE A 485 -22.47 13.67 0.22
C PHE A 485 -22.84 14.79 -0.77
N MET A 486 -23.77 14.55 -1.70
CA MET A 486 -24.33 15.61 -2.54
C MET A 486 -25.19 16.60 -1.74
N LYS A 487 -25.52 16.30 -0.49
CA LYS A 487 -26.20 17.23 0.42
C LYS A 487 -25.23 17.97 1.35
N SER A 488 -23.92 17.81 1.16
CA SER A 488 -22.91 18.55 1.93
C SER A 488 -23.01 20.06 1.64
N ASP A 489 -22.96 20.88 2.69
CA ASP A 489 -22.87 22.34 2.58
C ASP A 489 -21.50 22.78 2.02
N CYS A 490 -20.50 21.89 2.04
CA CYS A 490 -19.20 22.14 1.43
C CYS A 490 -19.29 21.97 -0.09
N ILE A 491 -19.11 23.07 -0.83
CA ILE A 491 -19.20 23.11 -2.30
C ILE A 491 -18.24 22.09 -2.95
N GLU A 492 -17.04 21.94 -2.41
CA GLU A 492 -16.03 20.99 -2.93
C GLU A 492 -16.48 19.54 -2.77
N GLU A 493 -17.04 19.18 -1.60
CA GLU A 493 -17.57 17.84 -1.34
C GLU A 493 -18.80 17.54 -2.17
N HIS A 494 -19.74 18.49 -2.25
CA HIS A 494 -20.93 18.40 -3.11
C HIS A 494 -20.55 18.16 -4.57
N SER A 495 -19.60 18.97 -5.09
CA SER A 495 -19.12 18.85 -6.47
C SER A 495 -18.43 17.51 -6.70
N LEU A 496 -17.54 17.10 -5.80
CA LEU A 496 -16.84 15.82 -5.88
C LEU A 496 -17.81 14.63 -5.85
N ALA A 497 -18.77 14.62 -4.93
CA ALA A 497 -19.78 13.57 -4.81
C ALA A 497 -20.66 13.48 -6.07
N THR A 498 -21.10 14.64 -6.60
CA THR A 498 -21.88 14.72 -7.83
C THR A 498 -21.09 14.15 -9.01
N THR A 499 -19.83 14.57 -9.16
CA THR A 499 -18.92 14.08 -10.20
C THR A 499 -18.72 12.57 -10.10
N LEU A 500 -18.44 12.04 -8.90
CA LEU A 500 -18.24 10.60 -8.70
C LEU A 500 -19.54 9.79 -8.88
N ALA A 501 -20.71 10.32 -8.53
CA ALA A 501 -22.00 9.68 -8.77
C ALA A 501 -22.32 9.60 -10.28
N VAL A 502 -22.07 10.67 -11.03
CA VAL A 502 -22.17 10.67 -12.50
C VAL A 502 -21.20 9.65 -13.09
N LYS A 503 -19.94 9.62 -12.62
CA LYS A 503 -18.98 8.61 -13.07
C LYS A 503 -19.44 7.19 -12.76
N PHE A 504 -20.01 6.95 -11.58
CA PHE A 504 -20.53 5.64 -11.23
C PHE A 504 -21.65 5.21 -12.19
N CYS A 505 -22.56 6.11 -12.56
CA CYS A 505 -23.58 5.85 -13.57
C CYS A 505 -22.99 5.42 -14.93
N THR A 506 -21.80 5.91 -15.30
CA THR A 506 -21.10 5.50 -16.52
C THR A 506 -20.44 4.12 -16.44
N THR A 507 -20.46 3.44 -15.29
CA THR A 507 -19.83 2.12 -15.12
C THR A 507 -20.63 1.02 -15.82
N ASN A 508 -21.95 1.01 -15.62
CA ASN A 508 -22.90 0.20 -16.35
C ASN A 508 -24.33 0.75 -16.15
N ARG A 509 -25.28 0.28 -16.95
CA ARG A 509 -26.68 0.70 -16.92
C ARG A 509 -27.37 0.45 -15.58
N TYR A 510 -27.00 -0.62 -14.86
CA TYR A 510 -27.63 -0.95 -13.59
C TYR A 510 -27.18 0.07 -12.52
N CYS A 511 -25.91 0.47 -12.54
CA CYS A 511 -25.42 1.61 -11.76
C CYS A 511 -26.20 2.88 -12.08
N LYS A 512 -26.39 3.20 -13.38
CA LYS A 512 -27.16 4.38 -13.81
C LYS A 512 -28.59 4.34 -13.28
N LEU A 513 -29.32 3.26 -13.51
CA LEU A 513 -30.72 3.11 -13.09
C LEU A 513 -30.86 3.21 -11.58
N VAL A 514 -30.03 2.48 -10.82
CA VAL A 514 -30.10 2.47 -9.36
C VAL A 514 -29.68 3.81 -8.77
N THR A 515 -28.64 4.44 -9.31
CA THR A 515 -28.21 5.77 -8.84
C THR A 515 -29.29 6.80 -9.08
N LEU A 516 -29.92 6.83 -10.27
CA LEU A 516 -31.01 7.77 -10.57
C LEU A 516 -32.24 7.50 -9.69
N ARG A 517 -32.66 6.24 -9.50
CA ARG A 517 -33.77 5.89 -8.61
C ARG A 517 -33.49 6.30 -7.16
N THR A 518 -32.29 6.01 -6.67
CA THR A 518 -31.86 6.36 -5.30
C THR A 518 -31.78 7.87 -5.14
N ALA A 519 -31.23 8.60 -6.11
CA ALA A 519 -31.21 10.05 -6.12
C ALA A 519 -32.63 10.62 -6.07
N ASN A 520 -33.56 10.11 -6.89
CA ASN A 520 -34.96 10.55 -6.89
C ASN A 520 -35.66 10.30 -5.54
N ARG A 521 -35.36 9.18 -4.86
CA ARG A 521 -35.85 8.88 -3.50
C ARG A 521 -35.32 9.88 -2.47
N LEU A 522 -34.07 10.32 -2.62
CA LEU A 522 -33.42 11.25 -1.70
C LEU A 522 -33.81 12.72 -1.95
N SER A 523 -33.95 13.12 -3.22
CA SER A 523 -34.19 14.49 -3.68
C SER A 523 -34.42 14.53 -5.20
N ALA A 524 -35.55 15.10 -5.65
CA ALA A 524 -35.83 15.29 -7.09
C ALA A 524 -34.80 16.21 -7.78
N ASN A 525 -34.21 17.15 -7.03
CA ASN A 525 -33.14 18.02 -7.55
C ASN A 525 -31.86 17.21 -7.82
N ASP A 526 -31.50 16.26 -6.95
CA ASP A 526 -30.29 15.44 -7.12
C ASP A 526 -30.41 14.57 -8.36
N HIS A 527 -31.60 13.98 -8.59
CA HIS A 527 -31.91 13.25 -9.83
C HIS A 527 -31.73 14.13 -11.07
N THR A 528 -32.28 15.35 -11.05
CA THR A 528 -32.20 16.29 -12.17
C THR A 528 -30.75 16.69 -12.46
N THR A 529 -29.96 16.97 -11.41
CA THR A 529 -28.54 17.30 -11.51
C THR A 529 -27.73 16.16 -12.12
N ILE A 530 -27.90 14.92 -11.62
CA ILE A 530 -27.19 13.75 -12.17
C ILE A 530 -27.60 13.50 -13.62
N SER A 531 -28.91 13.55 -13.91
CA SER A 531 -29.42 13.35 -15.27
C SER A 531 -28.88 14.40 -16.26
N HIS A 532 -28.89 15.67 -15.86
CA HIS A 532 -28.33 16.75 -16.67
C HIS A 532 -26.83 16.52 -16.94
N ASN A 533 -26.05 16.24 -15.90
CA ASN A 533 -24.62 16.01 -16.04
C ASN A 533 -24.28 14.76 -16.85
N LEU A 534 -25.13 13.72 -16.81
CA LEU A 534 -24.99 12.53 -17.66
C LEU A 534 -25.17 12.86 -19.15
N THR A 535 -26.08 13.77 -19.50
CA THR A 535 -26.24 14.20 -20.90
C THR A 535 -25.05 15.01 -21.42
N SER A 536 -24.37 15.75 -20.54
CA SER A 536 -23.17 16.54 -20.88
C SER A 536 -21.90 15.71 -20.86
N ALA A 537 -21.84 14.65 -20.05
CA ALA A 537 -20.74 13.70 -20.04
C ALA A 537 -20.76 12.91 -21.34
N ASN A 538 -20.04 13.39 -22.36
CA ASN A 538 -19.71 12.58 -23.52
C ASN A 538 -19.07 11.30 -22.98
N ILE A 539 -19.74 10.16 -23.15
CA ILE A 539 -19.18 8.85 -22.80
C ILE A 539 -18.10 8.54 -23.83
N THR A 540 -16.96 9.23 -23.72
CA THR A 540 -15.73 8.87 -24.41
C THR A 540 -15.33 7.50 -23.87
N LYS A 541 -15.25 6.52 -24.78
CA LYS A 541 -15.08 5.08 -24.52
C LYS A 541 -14.49 4.77 -23.13
N PRO A 542 -15.29 4.26 -22.19
CA PRO A 542 -14.81 3.90 -20.87
C PRO A 542 -13.95 2.64 -21.01
N PHE A 543 -12.66 2.79 -20.69
CA PHE A 543 -11.63 1.72 -20.69
C PHE A 543 -11.34 1.15 -22.08
N THR A 544 -10.12 1.37 -22.59
CA THR A 544 -9.59 0.52 -23.66
C THR A 544 -8.78 -0.57 -22.98
N SER A 545 -9.42 -1.64 -22.53
CA SER A 545 -8.64 -2.82 -22.12
C SER A 545 -7.88 -3.33 -23.34
N SER A 546 -6.56 -3.52 -23.23
CA SER A 546 -5.71 -3.98 -24.35
C SER A 546 -5.94 -5.45 -24.73
N VAL A 547 -7.05 -6.04 -24.29
CA VAL A 547 -7.41 -7.42 -24.58
C VAL A 547 -7.87 -7.48 -26.02
N THR A 548 -7.39 -8.48 -26.77
CA THR A 548 -7.82 -8.72 -28.14
C THR A 548 -9.34 -8.77 -28.20
N PRO A 549 -9.99 -8.00 -29.10
CA PRO A 549 -11.44 -7.96 -29.18
C PRO A 549 -11.96 -9.38 -29.37
N ARG A 550 -12.85 -9.80 -28.48
CA ARG A 550 -13.52 -11.10 -28.62
C ARG A 550 -14.48 -10.98 -29.79
N ALA A 551 -14.54 -12.01 -30.64
CA ALA A 551 -15.53 -12.09 -31.70
C ALA A 551 -16.45 -13.26 -31.42
N LEU A 552 -17.75 -13.07 -31.65
CA LEU A 552 -18.71 -14.14 -31.80
C LEU A 552 -18.95 -14.37 -33.28
N TYR A 553 -19.09 -15.63 -33.65
CA TYR A 553 -19.48 -16.06 -34.97
C TYR A 553 -20.81 -16.77 -34.87
N ARG A 554 -21.79 -16.39 -35.70
CA ARG A 554 -23.00 -17.20 -35.92
C ARG A 554 -22.92 -17.85 -37.28
N VAL A 555 -23.17 -19.15 -37.33
CA VAL A 555 -23.04 -19.97 -38.54
C VAL A 555 -24.40 -20.54 -38.91
N SER A 556 -24.85 -20.27 -40.13
CA SER A 556 -26.03 -20.90 -40.72
C SER A 556 -25.61 -22.10 -41.59
N ARG A 557 -26.29 -23.25 -41.44
CA ARG A 557 -26.02 -24.48 -42.19
C ARG A 557 -27.28 -24.95 -42.91
N LEU A 558 -27.14 -25.52 -44.12
CA LEU A 558 -28.27 -25.90 -45.00
C LEU A 558 -29.32 -26.82 -44.34
N ASN A 559 -28.89 -27.64 -43.38
CA ASN A 559 -29.74 -28.66 -42.75
C ASN A 559 -30.11 -28.34 -41.30
N PHE A 560 -29.82 -27.14 -40.81
CA PHE A 560 -30.08 -26.75 -39.42
C PHE A 560 -30.98 -25.51 -39.40
N LYS A 561 -32.12 -25.61 -38.73
CA LYS A 561 -33.03 -24.48 -38.50
C LYS A 561 -32.49 -23.46 -37.49
N ALA A 562 -31.34 -23.71 -36.88
CA ALA A 562 -30.75 -22.87 -35.83
C ALA A 562 -29.30 -22.48 -36.15
N PHE A 563 -28.90 -21.30 -35.67
CA PHE A 563 -27.53 -20.82 -35.77
C PHE A 563 -26.64 -21.44 -34.68
N ASP A 564 -25.43 -21.82 -35.07
CA ASP A 564 -24.37 -22.23 -34.15
C ASP A 564 -23.54 -20.99 -33.77
N ILE A 565 -23.40 -20.70 -32.47
CA ILE A 565 -22.67 -19.53 -31.96
C ILE A 565 -21.34 -20.01 -31.37
N SER A 566 -20.23 -19.46 -31.82
CA SER A 566 -18.90 -19.84 -31.33
C SER A 566 -17.96 -18.65 -31.19
N THR A 567 -16.99 -18.78 -30.28
CA THR A 567 -15.85 -17.86 -30.16
C THR A 567 -14.68 -18.26 -31.04
N ASP A 568 -14.69 -19.47 -31.62
CA ASP A 568 -13.58 -19.98 -32.42
C ASP A 568 -13.55 -19.40 -33.83
N SER A 569 -12.35 -18.99 -34.24
CA SER A 569 -12.13 -18.24 -35.49
C SER A 569 -12.29 -19.05 -36.78
N ARG A 570 -12.54 -20.36 -36.70
CA ARG A 570 -12.54 -21.27 -37.87
C ARG A 570 -13.64 -22.34 -37.76
N PRO A 571 -14.90 -22.00 -38.07
CA PRO A 571 -15.92 -23.04 -38.25
C PRO A 571 -15.49 -24.02 -39.36
N SER A 572 -15.72 -25.31 -39.14
CA SER A 572 -15.49 -26.35 -40.16
C SER A 572 -16.32 -26.01 -41.41
N ARG A 573 -15.68 -26.00 -42.59
CA ARG A 573 -16.30 -25.48 -43.83
C ARG A 573 -17.42 -26.36 -44.40
N ASN A 574 -17.59 -27.59 -43.91
CA ASN A 574 -18.56 -28.52 -44.49
C ASN A 574 -19.99 -28.10 -44.14
N GLY A 575 -20.76 -27.69 -45.15
CA GLY A 575 -22.20 -27.36 -45.02
C GLY A 575 -22.51 -25.96 -44.51
N VAL A 576 -21.53 -25.04 -44.47
CA VAL A 576 -21.71 -23.64 -44.03
C VAL A 576 -22.26 -22.78 -45.17
N VAL A 577 -23.43 -22.17 -44.96
CA VAL A 577 -24.08 -21.25 -45.90
C VAL A 577 -23.60 -19.82 -45.69
N CYS A 578 -23.58 -19.40 -44.42
CA CYS A 578 -23.32 -18.02 -44.03
C CYS A 578 -22.60 -17.99 -42.69
N VAL A 579 -21.61 -17.11 -42.57
CA VAL A 579 -20.95 -16.78 -41.30
C VAL A 579 -21.08 -15.28 -41.09
N ASP A 580 -21.77 -14.91 -40.02
CA ASP A 580 -21.75 -13.54 -39.54
C ASP A 580 -20.86 -13.43 -38.30
N LYS A 581 -20.18 -12.30 -38.15
CA LYS A 581 -19.25 -11.99 -37.08
C LYS A 581 -19.75 -10.78 -36.30
N MET A 582 -19.78 -10.87 -34.98
CA MET A 582 -19.99 -9.76 -34.07
C MET A 582 -18.70 -9.52 -33.28
N ASN A 583 -18.16 -8.30 -33.35
CA ASN A 583 -17.03 -7.93 -32.49
C ASN A 583 -17.59 -7.49 -31.14
N LEU A 584 -17.27 -8.22 -30.09
CA LEU A 584 -17.55 -7.86 -28.71
C LEU A 584 -16.36 -7.05 -28.16
N ASP A 585 -16.59 -5.75 -28.01
CA ASP A 585 -15.75 -4.92 -27.15
C ASP A 585 -16.10 -5.27 -25.70
N ASN A 586 -15.10 -5.59 -24.87
CA ASN A 586 -15.31 -6.07 -23.48
C ASN A 586 -16.08 -5.07 -22.61
N ASP A 587 -16.09 -3.82 -23.04
CA ASP A 587 -16.72 -2.72 -22.33
C ASP A 587 -18.15 -2.42 -22.79
N VAL A 588 -18.62 -3.02 -23.89
CA VAL A 588 -19.95 -2.74 -24.45
C VAL A 588 -21.01 -3.75 -24.01
N ALA A 589 -20.61 -4.99 -23.73
CA ALA A 589 -21.53 -6.07 -23.35
C ALA A 589 -21.15 -6.72 -22.01
N ALA A 590 -22.13 -7.30 -21.34
CA ALA A 590 -21.96 -8.08 -20.12
C ALA A 590 -22.87 -9.31 -20.13
N PHE A 591 -22.53 -10.33 -19.36
CA PHE A 591 -23.40 -11.48 -19.16
C PHE A 591 -24.18 -11.32 -17.86
N ILE A 592 -25.49 -11.49 -17.89
CA ILE A 592 -26.34 -11.63 -16.70
C ILE A 592 -26.64 -13.11 -16.46
N THR A 593 -26.56 -13.56 -15.22
CA THR A 593 -26.90 -14.92 -14.82
C THR A 593 -28.41 -15.05 -14.64
N VAL A 594 -28.95 -16.16 -15.12
CA VAL A 594 -30.34 -16.55 -14.97
C VAL A 594 -30.35 -17.89 -14.24
N ASP A 595 -31.07 -17.94 -13.12
CA ASP A 595 -31.46 -19.18 -12.47
C ASP A 595 -32.94 -19.42 -12.78
N GLY A 596 -33.19 -20.12 -13.88
CA GLY A 596 -34.54 -20.31 -14.41
C GLY A 596 -35.45 -21.17 -13.53
N ASP A 597 -34.88 -21.86 -12.53
CA ASP A 597 -35.63 -22.55 -11.49
C ASP A 597 -36.25 -21.57 -10.49
N GLU A 598 -35.60 -20.43 -10.23
CA GLU A 598 -36.10 -19.36 -9.37
C GLU A 598 -36.94 -18.34 -10.15
N LYS A 599 -36.41 -17.88 -11.29
CA LYS A 599 -37.05 -16.85 -12.12
C LYS A 599 -36.67 -17.05 -13.59
N PRO A 600 -37.67 -17.20 -14.50
CA PRO A 600 -37.41 -17.23 -15.93
C PRO A 600 -36.67 -15.96 -16.41
N PHE A 601 -35.92 -16.09 -17.50
CA PHE A 601 -35.28 -14.94 -18.12
C PHE A 601 -36.33 -13.87 -18.50
N CYS A 602 -36.03 -12.60 -18.25
CA CYS A 602 -36.87 -11.48 -18.64
C CYS A 602 -36.02 -10.45 -19.38
N ALA A 603 -36.35 -10.17 -20.64
CA ALA A 603 -35.64 -9.21 -21.48
C ALA A 603 -35.91 -7.75 -21.03
N THR A 604 -37.01 -7.52 -20.34
CA THR A 604 -37.46 -6.19 -19.91
C THR A 604 -36.40 -5.51 -19.06
N GLY A 605 -35.88 -4.38 -19.54
CA GLY A 605 -34.87 -3.61 -18.82
C GLY A 605 -33.45 -4.16 -18.89
N HIS A 606 -33.15 -5.14 -19.77
CA HIS A 606 -31.81 -5.72 -19.91
C HIS A 606 -31.14 -5.48 -21.27
N TYR A 607 -31.87 -5.09 -22.33
CA TYR A 607 -31.33 -4.93 -23.71
C TYR A 607 -30.43 -6.13 -24.12
N PRO A 608 -30.99 -7.36 -24.09
CA PRO A 608 -30.26 -8.55 -24.51
C PRO A 608 -29.85 -8.49 -25.98
N ILE A 609 -28.66 -9.01 -26.28
CA ILE A 609 -28.10 -9.00 -27.63
C ILE A 609 -28.80 -10.06 -28.47
N SER A 610 -29.42 -9.62 -29.57
CA SER A 610 -30.11 -10.49 -30.51
C SER A 610 -29.15 -11.49 -31.16
N ALA A 611 -29.51 -12.77 -31.09
CA ALA A 611 -28.86 -13.84 -31.82
C ALA A 611 -29.43 -13.94 -33.24
N PHE A 612 -30.76 -14.02 -33.34
CA PHE A 612 -31.55 -14.06 -34.58
C PHE A 612 -33.03 -13.84 -34.23
N HIS A 613 -33.88 -13.77 -35.25
CA HIS A 613 -35.34 -13.74 -35.11
C HIS A 613 -35.90 -15.08 -35.59
N SER A 614 -36.86 -15.66 -34.88
CA SER A 614 -37.50 -16.90 -35.28
C SER A 614 -38.32 -16.70 -36.56
N ASP A 615 -38.40 -17.76 -37.37
CA ASP A 615 -39.23 -17.80 -38.59
C ASP A 615 -40.72 -18.06 -38.28
N GLU A 616 -41.07 -18.22 -37.01
CA GLU A 616 -42.46 -18.41 -36.58
C GLU A 616 -43.23 -17.08 -36.66
N GLU A 617 -44.53 -17.13 -36.95
CA GLU A 617 -45.38 -15.92 -36.92
C GLU A 617 -46.19 -15.89 -35.60
N PRO A 618 -46.08 -14.83 -34.78
CA PRO A 618 -45.22 -13.64 -34.95
C PRO A 618 -43.74 -13.93 -34.65
N SER A 619 -42.85 -13.28 -35.40
CA SER A 619 -41.40 -13.48 -35.23
C SER A 619 -40.95 -13.07 -33.83
N THR A 620 -40.37 -14.02 -33.11
CA THR A 620 -39.86 -13.84 -31.75
C THR A 620 -38.34 -13.62 -31.77
N PRO A 621 -37.81 -12.62 -31.04
CA PRO A 621 -36.38 -12.43 -30.94
C PRO A 621 -35.74 -13.51 -30.03
N CYS A 622 -34.70 -14.16 -30.54
CA CYS A 622 -33.82 -15.02 -29.76
C CYS A 622 -32.57 -14.23 -29.35
N TYR A 623 -32.09 -14.44 -28.13
CA TYR A 623 -30.94 -13.71 -27.56
C TYR A 623 -29.75 -14.63 -27.34
N ILE A 624 -28.54 -14.07 -27.42
CA ILE A 624 -27.30 -14.83 -27.20
C ILE A 624 -27.21 -15.25 -25.73
N ALA A 625 -27.09 -16.55 -25.49
CA ALA A 625 -26.91 -17.13 -24.17
C ALA A 625 -25.66 -18.02 -24.11
N ARG A 626 -25.24 -18.38 -22.91
CA ARG A 626 -24.22 -19.41 -22.69
C ARG A 626 -24.45 -20.19 -21.41
N VAL A 627 -24.00 -21.44 -21.40
CA VAL A 627 -24.02 -22.32 -20.22
C VAL A 627 -22.60 -22.59 -19.77
N LYS A 628 -22.35 -22.43 -18.46
CA LYS A 628 -21.11 -22.87 -17.82
C LYS A 628 -21.20 -24.36 -17.54
N TYR A 629 -20.23 -25.12 -18.03
CA TYR A 629 -20.15 -26.56 -17.74
C TYR A 629 -18.71 -26.95 -17.43
N LYS A 630 -18.54 -27.99 -16.61
CA LYS A 630 -17.22 -28.55 -16.31
C LYS A 630 -16.81 -29.46 -17.45
N ARG A 631 -15.71 -29.10 -18.12
CA ARG A 631 -15.07 -30.01 -19.08
C ARG A 631 -14.08 -30.88 -18.33
N GLU A 632 -14.31 -32.19 -18.36
CA GLU A 632 -13.35 -33.17 -17.87
C GLU A 632 -12.19 -33.23 -18.87
N ASN A 633 -10.99 -32.90 -18.41
CA ASN A 633 -9.76 -33.10 -19.15
C ASN A 633 -8.72 -33.69 -18.19
N TYR A 634 -7.89 -34.62 -18.66
CA TYR A 634 -7.24 -35.73 -17.94
C TYR A 634 -6.56 -35.46 -16.58
N ARG A 635 -6.42 -34.20 -16.13
CA ARG A 635 -5.88 -33.82 -14.80
C ARG A 635 -6.42 -32.51 -14.22
N THR A 636 -7.19 -31.71 -14.95
CA THR A 636 -7.66 -30.38 -14.51
C THR A 636 -9.05 -30.08 -15.03
N PHE A 637 -9.95 -29.65 -14.13
CA PHE A 637 -11.25 -29.11 -14.49
C PHE A 637 -11.07 -27.65 -14.92
N TYR A 638 -11.46 -27.33 -16.16
CA TYR A 638 -11.59 -25.95 -16.61
C TYR A 638 -13.07 -25.65 -16.84
N ASP A 639 -13.49 -24.45 -16.46
CA ASP A 639 -14.82 -23.94 -16.78
C ASP A 639 -14.89 -23.68 -18.30
N ALA A 640 -15.71 -24.47 -18.98
CA ALA A 640 -16.01 -24.28 -20.38
C ALA A 640 -17.36 -23.57 -20.54
N HIS A 641 -17.53 -22.88 -21.67
CA HIS A 641 -18.76 -22.20 -22.02
C HIS A 641 -19.32 -22.76 -23.32
N ALA A 642 -20.55 -23.26 -23.27
CA ALA A 642 -21.31 -23.59 -24.47
C ALA A 642 -22.20 -22.40 -24.80
N TYR A 643 -22.02 -21.81 -25.98
CA TYR A 643 -22.90 -20.72 -26.44
C TYR A 643 -24.17 -21.32 -27.05
N THR A 644 -25.28 -20.65 -26.81
CA THR A 644 -26.62 -21.04 -27.27
C THR A 644 -27.48 -19.79 -27.42
N HIS A 645 -28.78 -19.95 -27.60
CA HIS A 645 -29.74 -18.87 -27.62
C HIS A 645 -30.86 -19.09 -26.60
N VAL A 646 -31.60 -18.03 -26.29
CA VAL A 646 -32.71 -18.05 -25.34
C VAL A 646 -33.81 -17.07 -25.76
N GLU A 647 -35.07 -17.40 -25.51
CA GLU A 647 -36.21 -16.52 -25.73
C GLU A 647 -36.60 -15.79 -24.43
N ASP A 648 -37.33 -14.67 -24.54
CA ASP A 648 -37.91 -14.00 -23.39
C ASP A 648 -38.90 -14.93 -22.66
N GLY A 649 -38.83 -14.98 -21.33
CA GLY A 649 -39.65 -15.87 -20.50
C GLY A 649 -39.13 -17.30 -20.36
N ALA A 650 -37.99 -17.66 -20.97
CA ALA A 650 -37.46 -19.02 -20.87
C ALA A 650 -36.86 -19.33 -19.48
N SER A 651 -37.22 -20.49 -18.91
CA SER A 651 -36.65 -21.02 -17.66
C SER A 651 -35.44 -21.96 -17.88
N PHE A 652 -35.10 -22.27 -19.12
CA PHE A 652 -34.00 -23.16 -19.43
C PHE A 652 -33.48 -22.88 -20.83
N VAL A 653 -32.24 -23.29 -21.07
CA VAL A 653 -31.65 -23.33 -22.41
C VAL A 653 -31.20 -24.74 -22.74
N THR A 654 -31.20 -25.05 -24.03
CA THR A 654 -30.64 -26.29 -24.55
C THR A 654 -29.32 -25.98 -25.23
N TYR A 655 -28.30 -26.81 -25.03
CA TYR A 655 -26.97 -26.60 -25.60
C TYR A 655 -26.35 -27.93 -26.03
N GLY A 656 -25.51 -27.87 -27.07
CA GLY A 656 -24.70 -29.01 -27.48
C GLY A 656 -23.45 -29.09 -26.62
N ARG A 657 -23.29 -30.19 -25.88
CA ARG A 657 -22.05 -30.53 -25.18
C ARG A 657 -21.20 -31.42 -26.08
N GLU A 658 -20.00 -30.97 -26.39
CA GLU A 658 -19.03 -31.75 -27.14
C GLU A 658 -18.32 -32.75 -26.21
N VAL A 659 -18.41 -34.04 -26.55
CA VAL A 659 -17.68 -35.13 -25.92
C VAL A 659 -16.55 -35.55 -26.85
N TYR A 660 -15.32 -35.48 -26.34
CA TYR A 660 -14.10 -35.80 -27.08
C TYR A 660 -13.61 -37.20 -26.70
N ASP A 661 -12.86 -37.83 -27.59
CA ASP A 661 -12.21 -39.11 -27.30
C ASP A 661 -11.13 -38.88 -26.22
N ASP A 662 -11.18 -39.69 -25.17
CA ASP A 662 -10.19 -39.67 -24.09
C ASP A 662 -8.76 -39.84 -24.59
N PHE A 663 -8.56 -40.49 -25.75
CA PHE A 663 -7.24 -40.75 -26.33
C PHE A 663 -6.81 -39.72 -27.38
N ASP A 664 -7.74 -38.94 -27.94
CA ASP A 664 -7.47 -37.95 -28.99
C ASP A 664 -8.32 -36.68 -28.78
N PHE A 665 -7.74 -35.70 -28.09
CA PHE A 665 -8.36 -34.40 -27.79
C PHE A 665 -8.77 -33.59 -29.02
N GLN A 666 -8.39 -34.02 -30.22
CA GLN A 666 -8.80 -33.37 -31.48
C GLN A 666 -9.99 -34.07 -32.13
N ARG A 667 -10.33 -35.29 -31.69
CA ARG A 667 -11.43 -36.05 -32.26
C ARG A 667 -12.70 -35.85 -31.43
N LEU A 668 -13.58 -35.00 -31.94
CA LEU A 668 -14.96 -34.91 -31.47
C LEU A 668 -15.64 -36.28 -31.69
N VAL A 669 -16.08 -36.92 -30.61
CA VAL A 669 -16.73 -38.25 -30.65
C VAL A 669 -18.22 -38.09 -30.88
N THR A 670 -18.87 -37.30 -30.03
CA THR A 670 -20.31 -37.05 -30.11
C THR A 670 -20.64 -35.67 -29.55
N THR A 671 -21.72 -35.07 -30.03
CA THR A 671 -22.35 -33.90 -29.41
C THR A 671 -23.62 -34.38 -28.73
N THR A 672 -23.71 -34.23 -27.41
CA THR A 672 -24.91 -34.56 -26.64
C THR A 672 -25.70 -33.29 -26.36
N GLU A 673 -27.00 -33.32 -26.62
CA GLU A 673 -27.89 -32.22 -26.27
C GLU A 673 -28.20 -32.26 -24.77
N GLU A 674 -27.88 -31.18 -24.05
CA GLU A 674 -28.13 -31.04 -22.62
C GLU A 674 -29.01 -29.81 -22.35
N ARG A 675 -29.75 -29.85 -21.25
CA ARG A 675 -30.62 -28.76 -20.79
C ARG A 675 -30.12 -28.22 -19.47
N SER A 676 -30.06 -26.89 -19.34
CA SER A 676 -29.71 -26.22 -18.09
C SER A 676 -30.72 -25.13 -17.74
N SER A 677 -31.21 -25.13 -16.49
CA SER A 677 -31.93 -24.00 -15.91
C SER A 677 -31.00 -22.85 -15.52
N LYS A 678 -29.69 -23.11 -15.39
CA LYS A 678 -28.67 -22.12 -15.04
C LYS A 678 -27.87 -21.73 -16.28
N PHE A 679 -28.08 -20.50 -16.73
CA PHE A 679 -27.45 -19.97 -17.94
C PHE A 679 -27.15 -18.48 -17.79
N GLU A 680 -26.42 -17.93 -18.76
CA GLU A 680 -26.11 -16.51 -18.80
C GLU A 680 -26.55 -15.90 -20.12
N VAL A 681 -27.15 -14.71 -20.09
CA VAL A 681 -27.60 -13.98 -21.29
C VAL A 681 -26.71 -12.78 -21.54
N LEU A 682 -26.26 -12.62 -22.78
CA LEU A 682 -25.44 -11.48 -23.19
C LEU A 682 -26.33 -10.25 -23.38
N VAL A 683 -26.00 -9.16 -22.69
CA VAL A 683 -26.75 -7.91 -22.66
C VAL A 683 -25.84 -6.72 -22.92
N LEU A 684 -26.41 -5.60 -23.36
CA LEU A 684 -25.67 -4.34 -23.41
C LEU A 684 -25.34 -3.85 -22.00
N ARG A 685 -24.09 -3.44 -21.80
CA ARG A 685 -23.63 -2.84 -20.54
C ARG A 685 -24.21 -1.44 -20.33
N TYR A 686 -24.55 -0.73 -21.42
CA TYR A 686 -25.08 0.64 -21.39
C TYR A 686 -26.44 0.72 -22.08
N ASP A 687 -27.17 1.81 -21.87
CA ASP A 687 -28.38 2.07 -22.65
C ASP A 687 -27.99 2.30 -24.13
N PRO A 688 -28.76 1.79 -25.11
CA PRO A 688 -28.46 1.98 -26.53
C PRO A 688 -28.26 3.44 -26.94
N VAL A 689 -28.96 4.36 -26.27
CA VAL A 689 -28.89 5.81 -26.52
C VAL A 689 -27.59 6.45 -26.03
N ASP A 690 -26.92 5.83 -25.05
CA ASP A 690 -25.69 6.34 -24.44
C ASP A 690 -24.46 6.07 -25.32
N TYR A 691 -24.55 5.10 -26.25
CA TYR A 691 -23.42 4.65 -27.04
C TYR A 691 -23.74 4.73 -28.53
N ARG A 692 -23.11 5.69 -29.23
CA ARG A 692 -23.20 5.81 -30.69
C ARG A 692 -22.16 4.91 -31.35
N SER A 693 -22.61 3.96 -32.17
CA SER A 693 -21.71 3.16 -33.01
C SER A 693 -21.01 4.06 -34.03
N LYS A 694 -19.76 3.73 -34.37
CA LYS A 694 -19.06 4.35 -35.51
C LYS A 694 -19.53 3.78 -36.85
N LEU A 695 -20.22 2.64 -36.82
CA LEU A 695 -20.74 1.98 -38.01
C LEU A 695 -21.97 2.72 -38.52
N ARG A 696 -22.15 2.76 -39.84
CA ARG A 696 -23.29 3.45 -40.46
C ARG A 696 -24.55 2.59 -40.32
N ASP A 697 -25.69 3.24 -40.19
CA ASP A 697 -26.99 2.56 -40.23
C ASP A 697 -27.09 1.71 -41.51
N GLY A 698 -27.49 0.44 -41.34
CA GLY A 698 -27.62 -0.54 -42.44
C GLY A 698 -26.42 -1.48 -42.63
N GLU A 699 -25.29 -1.27 -41.96
CA GLU A 699 -24.12 -2.18 -42.07
C GLU A 699 -24.23 -3.44 -41.19
N LEU A 700 -25.14 -3.44 -40.21
CA LEU A 700 -25.30 -4.49 -39.21
C LEU A 700 -26.64 -5.22 -39.37
N LYS A 701 -26.61 -6.55 -39.35
CA LYS A 701 -27.79 -7.42 -39.21
C LYS A 701 -28.16 -7.58 -37.74
N ASP A 702 -29.46 -7.59 -37.45
CA ASP A 702 -30.04 -7.75 -36.10
C ASP A 702 -29.35 -6.88 -35.02
N PRO A 703 -29.30 -5.55 -35.21
CA PRO A 703 -28.58 -4.68 -34.29
C PRO A 703 -29.26 -4.61 -32.92
N THR A 704 -28.46 -4.71 -31.86
CA THR A 704 -28.84 -4.36 -30.49
C THR A 704 -27.97 -3.18 -30.06
N GLY A 705 -28.50 -1.96 -30.20
CA GLY A 705 -27.74 -0.73 -29.98
C GLY A 705 -26.51 -0.68 -30.90
N PRO A 706 -25.28 -0.56 -30.38
CA PRO A 706 -24.08 -0.48 -31.20
C PRO A 706 -23.52 -1.82 -31.67
N LEU A 707 -24.06 -2.93 -31.17
CA LEU A 707 -23.62 -4.27 -31.53
C LEU A 707 -24.58 -4.87 -32.55
N GLY A 708 -24.04 -5.65 -33.46
CA GLY A 708 -24.80 -6.33 -34.49
C GLY A 708 -23.91 -7.27 -35.28
N TRP A 709 -24.54 -8.09 -36.11
CA TRP A 709 -23.87 -9.11 -36.89
C TRP A 709 -23.41 -8.53 -38.22
N ARG A 710 -22.14 -8.75 -38.57
CA ARG A 710 -21.59 -8.40 -39.88
C ARG A 710 -21.34 -9.66 -40.68
N ASN A 711 -21.88 -9.73 -41.89
CA ASN A 711 -21.58 -10.83 -42.79
C ASN A 711 -20.09 -10.82 -43.15
N VAL A 712 -19.39 -11.92 -42.82
CA VAL A 712 -17.97 -12.11 -43.18
C VAL A 712 -17.78 -13.18 -44.25
N TYR A 713 -18.79 -14.04 -44.42
CA TYR A 713 -18.82 -15.05 -45.46
C TYR A 713 -20.27 -15.36 -45.82
N THR A 714 -20.55 -15.35 -47.11
CA THR A 714 -21.72 -15.99 -47.70
C THR A 714 -21.17 -16.90 -48.78
N ALA A 715 -21.49 -18.19 -48.73
CA ALA A 715 -21.18 -19.06 -49.85
C ALA A 715 -21.85 -18.45 -51.08
N PRO A 716 -21.14 -18.26 -52.22
CA PRO A 716 -21.83 -17.93 -53.45
C PRO A 716 -22.91 -19.00 -53.62
N GLU A 717 -24.14 -18.59 -53.92
CA GLU A 717 -25.21 -19.52 -54.25
C GLU A 717 -24.63 -20.46 -55.31
N MET A 718 -24.22 -21.67 -54.89
CA MET A 718 -24.01 -22.74 -55.85
C MET A 718 -25.41 -22.96 -56.39
N TYR A 719 -25.65 -22.45 -57.60
CA TYR A 719 -26.86 -22.79 -58.32
C TYR A 719 -26.96 -24.30 -58.26
N PHE A 720 -28.10 -24.81 -57.80
CA PHE A 720 -28.34 -26.24 -57.66
C PHE A 720 -28.01 -27.01 -58.97
N ALA A 721 -28.00 -26.29 -60.11
CA ALA A 721 -27.53 -26.75 -61.41
C ALA A 721 -26.03 -27.17 -61.44
N ASP A 722 -25.12 -26.46 -60.77
CA ASP A 722 -23.69 -26.79 -60.77
C ASP A 722 -23.36 -28.03 -59.91
N CYS A 723 -24.25 -28.41 -58.97
CA CYS A 723 -24.11 -29.66 -58.23
C CYS A 723 -24.62 -30.89 -58.99
N LEU A 724 -25.44 -30.72 -60.03
CA LEU A 724 -25.93 -31.84 -60.84
C LEU A 724 -24.88 -32.34 -61.85
N ASP A 725 -23.96 -31.49 -62.29
CA ASP A 725 -22.83 -31.88 -63.18
C ASP A 725 -21.77 -32.74 -62.47
N TRP A 726 -21.82 -32.89 -61.14
CA TRP A 726 -20.97 -33.83 -60.39
C TRP A 726 -21.55 -35.24 -60.29
N PHE A 727 -22.81 -35.43 -60.67
CA PHE A 727 -23.48 -36.74 -60.67
C PHE A 727 -23.76 -37.30 -62.07
N SER A 728 -23.26 -36.64 -63.14
CA SER A 728 -23.30 -37.12 -64.53
C SER A 728 -21.98 -37.68 -65.01
#